data_AF-A0AA39RGW6-F1
#
_entry.id   AF-A0AA39RGW6-F1
#
_cell.length_a   1.000
_cell.length_b   1.000
_cell.length_c   1.000
_cell.angle_alpha   90.00
_cell.angle_beta   90.00
_cell.angle_gamma   90.00
#
_symmetry.space_group_name_H-M   'P 1'
#
loop_
_entity.id
_entity.type
_entity.pdbx_description
1 polymer ?
#
loop_
_entity_poly.entity_id
_entity_poly.type
_entity_poly.pdbx_seq_one_letter_code
_entity_poly.pdbx_strand_id
1 'polypeptide(L)'
;MGDAADAAVSSRLHWDVFLSFIGEDTRHTIAHSLYKSFDEQGVRAFRDDEDVDERGMSRGDEMALSLSPIDAIYDSAASIIILSPKYGSSRRCLEGLAKICELNRLILPVFYQVDPSNVRRQEGRFKEDFKRHEERFGKEVVSKWREAMGKVGGISGWVFNNSDEEQSVDLVQLLVKKVLTELSNTPMRVAAYTVGIDSRVEELMKLLDVKSSGVRVLGLHGMGGVGKTTLAKAVYNKLVGKFECRSFITNVREISRQTDGLISLQHKLIDDLSVDNTVLKRNEIEANISAIKEVVDKRKVTVVLDDVDDIGQLNALLGKKERMEMKREDVIYILKGCGFRAELAITVLTAKSLIKGTRNIQGIVLDLKRKIVMDSSVDNTSWDKLRRGRSLTSAIFTYSKERCKKFLQHRAAIERELVLCTKPFESMVSLRLLQINHVKLEGKFKFLPAELKWLQWKQCTEKTLPSDFSPSQLAVLDLSESGIERVWDSNTNKVAKNLMVLNLLGCWNLAAVPDLSEHPILEKLVLERCTRLTKIHESVGDISTLLHLNLSGCSNLIEFPRDVSALKHLETLVLSGCSKLRELPEDIGNMESLKELLLDNTAIAKLPQSVILLVKLEKLNLSGCLFLKKLPQSIGKLVSLKEFSLDHSAIEELPDSVGYLGNLEKLSLFGCSAVTAIPSSVGNLRSLTEFLIDGAAVKELPPTIGQLSYLKTFSVSNCRFLIKLPESIERLASIVELQLNGLSITDLPDQIGGLKMVDKFEMRNCSSLRKLPESIGSMSNLTTLTLFKANITELPLSIGMLENLVILRLNKCKQLQKFPASIGKLKSLVRLLMEETAMTELPESFGMLSRLMVLRMAKRPPLGMPENGETVQPKLVVLPTSFSNLSLLEELDARAWRIGGKIPDDFDKLSSLEILNLGKNNFHSLPSSLRGLSLLKKLLLPHCEELKSLPPLPSSLQEVNIANCFALESIYDLSNLGDLYDLNLTNCEKVVDIPGLECLNSLRTLYMSGCNSCFAPVQRRLSKVSLKKLKNLSMPGSKIPSWFSQEVTFSKHKNREIKGVIIAVVVSVNNEIPDDLRYELPAIVDIHAKILAQNKTRLTTALHLLGVPKTNQDHVHLCRYPACHPLVSMLKDGYKIQVVLQNPPFLKGVELKKCGIYLVFENDDDYDGDEESLDENQQSVSAKLAKFFGSLEDGH
;
A
#
# COMPACT_ATOMS: atom_id res chain seq x y z
N MET A 1 9.30 68.87 4.41
CA MET A 1 10.73 68.49 4.51
C MET A 1 10.87 67.72 5.82
N GLY A 2 11.18 66.44 5.89
CA GLY A 2 11.49 65.42 4.88
C GLY A 2 11.91 64.17 5.67
N ASP A 3 11.13 63.10 5.46
CA ASP A 3 11.34 61.68 5.76
C ASP A 3 11.47 61.17 7.21
N ALA A 4 10.37 60.53 7.63
CA ALA A 4 10.25 59.62 8.74
C ALA A 4 10.14 58.17 8.24
N ALA A 5 10.64 57.27 9.09
CA ALA A 5 10.28 55.86 9.25
C ALA A 5 10.82 54.84 8.24
N ASP A 6 11.84 54.09 8.68
CA ASP A 6 11.83 52.63 8.51
C ASP A 6 12.62 51.97 9.67
N ALA A 7 11.89 51.50 10.68
CA ALA A 7 12.41 50.69 11.78
C ALA A 7 11.58 49.40 11.87
N ALA A 8 11.98 48.38 11.11
CA ALA A 8 11.38 47.05 11.16
C ALA A 8 11.87 46.28 12.39
N VAL A 9 11.11 46.35 13.48
CA VAL A 9 11.20 45.43 14.62
C VAL A 9 10.42 44.15 14.26
N SER A 10 11.12 43.06 13.96
CA SER A 10 10.51 41.74 13.75
C SER A 10 10.32 41.05 15.11
N SER A 11 9.09 41.06 15.61
CA SER A 11 8.71 40.59 16.96
C SER A 11 8.35 39.10 17.03
N ARG A 12 8.84 38.46 18.09
CA ARG A 12 8.48 37.13 18.60
C ARG A 12 7.01 37.16 19.10
N LEU A 13 6.32 36.02 19.16
CA LEU A 13 5.03 35.86 19.86
C LEU A 13 5.18 34.81 20.99
N HIS A 14 4.99 35.19 22.25
CA HIS A 14 5.00 34.25 23.38
C HIS A 14 3.73 33.42 23.47
N TRP A 15 2.58 34.00 23.14
CA TRP A 15 1.27 33.40 23.37
C TRP A 15 0.60 33.03 22.04
N ASP A 16 -0.08 31.90 22.04
CA ASP A 16 -0.83 31.43 20.87
C ASP A 16 -2.18 32.16 20.78
N VAL A 17 -2.82 32.42 21.93
CA VAL A 17 -4.12 33.10 22.01
C VAL A 17 -4.18 34.09 23.18
N PHE A 18 -4.75 35.27 22.94
CA PHE A 18 -5.18 36.22 23.97
C PHE A 18 -6.71 36.19 24.13
N LEU A 19 -7.22 36.06 25.36
CA LEU A 19 -8.65 36.16 25.63
C LEU A 19 -8.99 37.53 26.21
N SER A 20 -9.88 38.27 25.53
CA SER A 20 -10.45 39.53 26.03
C SER A 20 -11.86 39.31 26.53
N PHE A 21 -12.09 39.49 27.82
CA PHE A 21 -13.38 39.24 28.48
C PHE A 21 -13.56 40.11 29.74
N ILE A 22 -14.77 40.15 30.30
CA ILE A 22 -15.05 40.80 31.60
C ILE A 22 -15.19 39.74 32.70
N GLY A 23 -14.38 39.88 33.76
CA GLY A 23 -14.23 38.85 34.79
C GLY A 23 -15.53 38.51 35.54
N GLU A 24 -16.31 39.52 35.92
CA GLU A 24 -17.56 39.37 36.69
C GLU A 24 -18.61 38.45 36.03
N ASP A 25 -18.66 38.40 34.69
CA ASP A 25 -19.74 37.70 33.97
C ASP A 25 -19.31 36.36 33.33
N THR A 26 -18.01 36.21 33.02
CA THR A 26 -17.54 35.14 32.11
C THR A 26 -16.35 34.33 32.62
N ARG A 27 -15.70 34.77 33.72
CA ARG A 27 -14.47 34.14 34.24
C ARG A 27 -14.69 32.70 34.68
N HIS A 28 -15.77 32.40 35.40
CA HIS A 28 -16.08 31.06 35.91
C HIS A 28 -16.99 30.23 34.99
N THR A 29 -17.27 30.70 33.77
CA THR A 29 -18.10 30.01 32.79
C THR A 29 -17.28 29.71 31.52
N ILE A 30 -17.55 30.42 30.42
CA ILE A 30 -16.97 30.15 29.11
C ILE A 30 -15.45 30.40 29.06
N ALA A 31 -14.93 31.40 29.78
CA ALA A 31 -13.49 31.70 29.76
C ALA A 31 -12.69 30.58 30.46
N HIS A 32 -13.17 30.06 31.60
CA HIS A 32 -12.55 28.93 32.29
C HIS A 32 -12.55 27.66 31.44
N SER A 33 -13.69 27.33 30.82
CA SER A 33 -13.80 26.16 29.94
C SER A 33 -12.87 26.25 28.73
N LEU A 34 -12.70 27.44 28.14
CA LEU A 34 -11.76 27.68 27.05
C LEU A 34 -10.31 27.51 27.51
N TYR A 35 -9.92 28.12 28.63
CA TYR A 35 -8.57 27.95 29.18
C TYR A 35 -8.23 26.49 29.49
N LYS A 36 -9.16 25.74 30.09
CA LYS A 36 -8.99 24.31 30.37
C LYS A 36 -8.81 23.50 29.08
N SER A 37 -9.66 23.76 28.08
CA SER A 37 -9.60 23.05 26.79
C SER A 37 -8.33 23.39 26.00
N PHE A 38 -7.82 24.62 26.12
CA PHE A 38 -6.54 25.02 25.53
C PHE A 38 -5.36 24.30 26.19
N ASP A 39 -5.34 24.17 27.52
CA ASP A 39 -4.29 23.42 28.22
C ASP A 39 -4.27 21.94 27.81
N GLU A 40 -5.44 21.29 27.73
CA GLU A 40 -5.57 19.89 27.31
C GLU A 40 -5.07 19.65 25.87
N GLN A 41 -5.11 20.68 25.02
CA GLN A 41 -4.64 20.66 23.62
C GLN A 41 -3.25 21.29 23.44
N GLY A 42 -2.58 21.71 24.52
CA GLY A 42 -1.25 22.31 24.50
C GLY A 42 -1.17 23.72 23.87
N VAL A 43 -2.26 24.47 23.83
CA VAL A 43 -2.33 25.85 23.32
C VAL A 43 -1.95 26.84 24.43
N ARG A 44 -0.96 27.71 24.21
CA ARG A 44 -0.48 28.67 25.21
C ARG A 44 -1.36 29.92 25.19
N ALA A 45 -2.40 29.94 26.01
CA ALA A 45 -3.24 31.11 26.21
C ALA A 45 -2.71 31.98 27.35
N PHE A 46 -2.62 33.31 27.14
CA PHE A 46 -2.22 34.24 28.21
C PHE A 46 -3.26 34.26 29.32
N ARG A 47 -2.85 34.04 30.58
CA ARG A 47 -3.70 34.16 31.77
C ARG A 47 -3.27 35.35 32.61
N ASP A 48 -4.22 36.20 32.94
CA ASP A 48 -4.09 37.32 33.87
C ASP A 48 -4.40 36.79 35.28
N ASP A 49 -3.47 36.03 35.89
CA ASP A 49 -3.69 35.39 37.20
C ASP A 49 -3.41 36.37 38.35
N GLU A 50 -4.46 36.73 39.09
CA GLU A 50 -4.36 37.22 40.48
C GLU A 50 -4.55 36.09 41.51
N ASP A 51 -4.73 34.82 41.11
CA ASP A 51 -4.98 33.70 42.02
C ASP A 51 -3.78 32.74 42.10
N VAL A 52 -2.78 33.11 42.91
CA VAL A 52 -1.78 32.17 43.45
C VAL A 52 -2.37 31.56 44.72
N ASP A 53 -2.65 30.25 44.71
CA ASP A 53 -3.06 29.54 45.92
C ASP A 53 -2.12 28.35 46.24
N GLU A 54 -1.95 28.11 47.55
CA GLU A 54 -0.78 27.56 48.26
C GLU A 54 -0.36 26.08 48.01
N ARG A 55 -0.52 25.51 46.82
CA ARG A 55 -0.02 24.14 46.52
C ARG A 55 0.83 24.07 45.25
N GLY A 56 1.81 24.97 45.18
CA GLY A 56 2.67 25.20 44.03
C GLY A 56 3.17 23.96 43.31
N MET A 57 3.01 23.97 41.99
CA MET A 57 4.10 23.76 41.03
C MET A 57 3.64 24.12 39.60
N SER A 58 3.85 25.38 39.23
CA SER A 58 4.19 25.77 37.85
C SER A 58 5.70 26.01 37.83
N ARG A 59 6.43 25.25 37.01
CA ARG A 59 7.85 25.52 36.72
C ARG A 59 8.05 25.54 35.22
N GLY A 60 8.27 26.74 34.71
CA GLY A 60 8.82 26.98 33.38
C GLY A 60 8.28 28.25 32.73
N ASP A 61 8.48 29.42 33.35
CA ASP A 61 8.89 30.67 32.67
C ASP A 61 8.85 31.85 33.66
N GLU A 62 10.02 32.26 34.15
CA GLU A 62 10.23 33.42 35.05
C GLU A 62 9.95 34.80 34.40
N MET A 63 9.26 34.87 33.25
CA MET A 63 8.93 36.13 32.57
C MET A 63 7.47 36.59 32.69
N ALA A 64 6.54 35.75 33.16
CA ALA A 64 5.12 36.11 33.21
C ALA A 64 4.78 37.17 34.28
N LEU A 65 5.62 37.36 35.30
CA LEU A 65 5.34 38.18 36.48
C LEU A 65 5.43 39.72 36.25
N SER A 66 5.51 40.21 35.01
CA SER A 66 5.59 41.66 34.76
C SER A 66 5.00 42.18 33.43
N LEU A 67 4.30 41.35 32.65
CA LEU A 67 3.74 41.78 31.36
C LEU A 67 2.41 42.50 31.55
N SER A 68 2.24 43.69 30.96
CA SER A 68 0.95 44.36 30.93
C SER A 68 -0.01 43.62 29.97
N PRO A 69 -1.34 43.63 30.21
CA PRO A 69 -2.31 43.04 29.29
C PRO A 69 -2.22 43.58 27.84
N ILE A 70 -1.70 44.79 27.67
CA ILE A 70 -1.47 45.40 26.35
C ILE A 70 -0.28 44.73 25.65
N ASP A 71 0.80 44.45 26.38
CA ASP A 71 1.96 43.74 25.82
C ASP A 71 1.60 42.31 25.43
N ALA A 72 0.76 41.64 26.23
CA ALA A 72 0.22 40.33 25.90
C ALA A 72 -0.59 40.32 24.59
N ILE A 73 -1.35 41.38 24.29
CA ILE A 73 -2.06 41.55 23.00
C ILE A 73 -1.06 41.63 21.83
N TYR A 74 0.04 42.38 21.99
CA TYR A 74 1.10 42.46 20.98
C TYR A 74 1.88 41.15 20.80
N ASP A 75 1.90 40.31 21.83
CA ASP A 75 2.69 39.07 21.90
C ASP A 75 1.83 37.80 21.66
N SER A 76 0.59 37.98 21.18
CA SER A 76 -0.37 36.88 20.89
C SER A 76 -0.68 36.71 19.39
N ALA A 77 -0.76 35.47 18.90
CA ALA A 77 -1.02 35.18 17.48
C ALA A 77 -2.49 35.39 17.06
N ALA A 78 -3.43 35.12 17.95
CA ALA A 78 -4.86 35.35 17.76
C ALA A 78 -5.49 35.98 19.02
N SER A 79 -6.62 36.68 18.84
CA SER A 79 -7.40 37.24 19.95
C SER A 79 -8.84 36.75 19.91
N ILE A 80 -9.28 36.10 20.99
CA ILE A 80 -10.68 35.70 21.22
C ILE A 80 -11.34 36.78 22.06
N ILE A 81 -12.46 37.32 21.58
CA ILE A 81 -13.15 38.44 22.23
C ILE A 81 -14.52 37.96 22.71
N ILE A 82 -14.68 37.81 24.03
CA ILE A 82 -15.92 37.35 24.66
C ILE A 82 -16.74 38.57 25.06
N LEU A 83 -17.69 38.92 24.20
CA LEU A 83 -18.58 40.06 24.35
C LEU A 83 -19.77 39.66 25.23
N SER A 84 -19.86 40.20 26.44
CA SER A 84 -21.02 40.06 27.35
C SER A 84 -21.84 41.35 27.43
N PRO A 85 -23.04 41.33 28.04
CA PRO A 85 -23.87 42.53 28.18
C PRO A 85 -23.19 43.70 28.93
N LYS A 86 -22.20 43.43 29.79
CA LYS A 86 -21.44 44.46 30.52
C LYS A 86 -20.09 44.80 29.90
N TYR A 87 -19.68 44.16 28.80
CA TYR A 87 -18.35 44.35 28.23
C TYR A 87 -18.05 45.82 27.91
N GLY A 88 -19.05 46.57 27.42
CA GLY A 88 -18.92 48.01 27.10
C GLY A 88 -18.75 48.92 28.31
N SER A 89 -19.08 48.46 29.52
CA SER A 89 -18.90 49.23 30.75
C SER A 89 -17.43 49.31 31.20
N SER A 90 -16.59 48.33 30.79
CA SER A 90 -15.19 48.26 31.18
C SER A 90 -14.28 49.05 30.24
N ARG A 91 -13.64 50.10 30.79
CA ARG A 91 -12.63 50.89 30.07
C ARG A 91 -11.48 50.02 29.56
N ARG A 92 -10.94 49.12 30.40
CA ARG A 92 -9.81 48.26 30.05
C ARG A 92 -10.14 47.33 28.88
N CYS A 93 -11.36 46.79 28.84
CA CYS A 93 -11.81 45.93 27.74
C CYS A 93 -11.94 46.72 26.43
N LEU A 94 -12.50 47.93 26.47
CA LEU A 94 -12.64 48.79 25.28
C LEU A 94 -11.30 49.30 24.74
N GLU A 95 -10.34 49.63 25.61
CA GLU A 95 -8.97 49.98 25.23
C GLU A 95 -8.25 48.79 24.60
N GLY A 96 -8.35 47.59 25.21
CA GLY A 96 -7.81 46.35 24.65
C GLY A 96 -8.44 45.99 23.30
N LEU A 97 -9.76 46.16 23.16
CA LEU A 97 -10.50 45.90 21.92
C LEU A 97 -10.03 46.79 20.77
N ALA A 98 -9.86 48.09 21.03
CA ALA A 98 -9.32 49.03 20.06
C ALA A 98 -7.90 48.62 19.63
N LYS A 99 -7.08 48.21 20.59
CA LYS A 99 -5.72 47.75 20.32
C LYS A 99 -5.65 46.48 19.49
N ILE A 100 -6.50 45.51 19.77
CA ILE A 100 -6.62 44.27 18.99
C ILE A 100 -7.01 44.60 17.54
N CYS A 101 -7.94 45.54 17.33
CA CYS A 101 -8.38 45.94 16.00
C CYS A 101 -7.32 46.63 15.15
N GLU A 102 -6.31 47.25 15.77
CA GLU A 102 -5.17 47.90 15.09
C GLU A 102 -4.14 46.89 14.57
N LEU A 103 -4.00 45.70 15.19
CA LEU A 103 -2.93 44.75 14.89
C LEU A 103 -3.16 43.89 13.65
N ASN A 104 -4.37 43.92 13.07
CA ASN A 104 -4.75 43.16 11.88
C ASN A 104 -4.42 41.64 11.96
N ARG A 105 -4.45 41.08 13.17
CA ARG A 105 -4.29 39.64 13.46
C ARG A 105 -5.65 38.94 13.49
N LEU A 106 -5.64 37.63 13.66
CA LEU A 106 -6.87 36.83 13.72
C LEU A 106 -7.73 37.26 14.91
N ILE A 107 -8.95 37.71 14.64
CA ILE A 107 -9.94 38.13 15.63
C ILE A 107 -11.11 37.14 15.58
N LEU A 108 -11.44 36.55 16.73
CA LEU A 108 -12.50 35.58 16.87
C LEU A 108 -13.54 36.09 17.90
N PRO A 109 -14.66 36.68 17.45
CA PRO A 109 -15.68 37.18 18.35
C PRO A 109 -16.59 36.07 18.87
N VAL A 110 -16.84 36.10 20.18
CA VAL A 110 -17.79 35.25 20.90
C VAL A 110 -18.82 36.16 21.55
N PHE A 111 -20.06 36.08 21.09
CA PHE A 111 -21.20 36.86 21.55
C PHE A 111 -21.93 36.08 22.67
N TYR A 112 -21.56 36.35 23.91
CA TYR A 112 -22.10 35.68 25.09
C TYR A 112 -23.30 36.45 25.65
N GLN A 113 -24.49 35.88 25.50
CA GLN A 113 -25.78 36.45 25.92
C GLN A 113 -26.05 37.85 25.34
N VAL A 114 -25.48 38.15 24.17
CA VAL A 114 -25.67 39.41 23.44
C VAL A 114 -25.91 39.14 21.97
N ASP A 115 -26.81 39.91 21.37
CA ASP A 115 -27.02 39.87 19.92
C ASP A 115 -25.85 40.59 19.20
N PRO A 116 -25.20 39.96 18.20
CA PRO A 116 -24.15 40.60 17.41
C PRO A 116 -24.57 41.95 16.80
N SER A 117 -25.84 42.11 16.45
CA SER A 117 -26.42 43.35 15.89
C SER A 117 -26.38 44.48 16.91
N ASN A 118 -26.65 44.18 18.19
CA ASN A 118 -26.58 45.16 19.28
C ASN A 118 -25.13 45.60 19.53
N VAL A 119 -24.16 44.70 19.40
CA VAL A 119 -22.73 45.04 19.48
C VAL A 119 -22.31 45.90 18.28
N ARG A 120 -22.70 45.51 17.07
CA ARG A 120 -22.33 46.19 15.82
C ARG A 120 -22.91 47.61 15.72
N ARG A 121 -24.13 47.83 16.19
CA ARG A 121 -24.80 49.14 16.20
C ARG A 121 -24.63 49.90 17.52
N GLN A 122 -24.00 49.27 18.52
CA GLN A 122 -23.89 49.75 19.90
C GLN A 122 -25.25 50.16 20.49
N GLU A 123 -26.26 49.31 20.27
CA GLU A 123 -27.65 49.47 20.72
C GLU A 123 -27.88 48.72 22.05
N GLY A 124 -29.01 48.98 22.72
CA GLY A 124 -29.29 48.43 24.05
C GLY A 124 -28.34 48.97 25.13
N ARG A 125 -27.82 48.09 26.00
CA ARG A 125 -26.98 48.45 27.16
C ARG A 125 -25.67 49.14 26.77
N PHE A 126 -25.08 48.76 25.62
CA PHE A 126 -23.87 49.40 25.09
C PHE A 126 -24.07 50.89 24.81
N LYS A 127 -25.28 51.32 24.41
CA LYS A 127 -25.60 52.72 24.14
C LYS A 127 -25.42 53.61 25.38
N GLU A 128 -25.86 53.12 26.53
CA GLU A 128 -25.75 53.80 27.82
C GLU A 128 -24.31 53.80 28.34
N ASP A 129 -23.60 52.68 28.19
CA ASP A 129 -22.20 52.54 28.59
C ASP A 129 -21.30 53.51 27.82
N PHE A 130 -21.44 53.58 26.49
CA PHE A 130 -20.66 54.53 25.69
C PHE A 130 -21.03 55.99 25.95
N LYS A 131 -22.30 56.30 26.24
CA LYS A 131 -22.70 57.65 26.63
C LYS A 131 -22.00 58.08 27.93
N ARG A 132 -21.94 57.18 28.93
CA ARG A 132 -21.24 57.41 30.20
C ARG A 132 -19.74 57.60 30.01
N HIS A 133 -19.12 56.84 29.12
CA HIS A 133 -17.70 57.00 28.79
C HIS A 133 -17.42 58.29 28.03
N GLU A 134 -18.30 58.73 27.14
CA GLU A 134 -18.17 60.02 26.42
C GLU A 134 -18.21 61.21 27.39
N GLU A 135 -19.09 61.17 28.38
CA GLU A 135 -19.18 62.19 29.44
C GLU A 135 -17.92 62.24 30.30
N ARG A 136 -17.23 61.11 30.50
CA ARG A 136 -16.07 60.99 31.39
C ARG A 136 -14.71 61.19 30.71
N PHE A 137 -14.57 60.79 29.45
CA PHE A 137 -13.28 60.73 28.73
C PHE A 137 -13.26 61.55 27.43
N GLY A 138 -14.38 62.14 27.04
CA GLY A 138 -14.51 62.94 25.83
C GLY A 138 -14.78 62.11 24.57
N LYS A 139 -15.47 62.73 23.59
CA LYS A 139 -15.94 62.06 22.38
C LYS A 139 -14.83 61.52 21.47
N GLU A 140 -13.67 62.18 21.41
CA GLU A 140 -12.57 61.75 20.54
C GLU A 140 -11.96 60.41 20.96
N VAL A 141 -11.74 60.20 22.26
CA VAL A 141 -11.19 58.93 22.78
C VAL A 141 -12.19 57.80 22.59
N VAL A 142 -13.47 58.07 22.90
CA VAL A 142 -14.54 57.07 22.82
C VAL A 142 -14.90 56.71 21.37
N SER A 143 -14.67 57.61 20.41
CA SER A 143 -14.87 57.33 18.98
C SER A 143 -14.05 56.12 18.52
N LYS A 144 -12.81 55.97 18.99
CA LYS A 144 -11.96 54.81 18.66
C LYS A 144 -12.52 53.49 19.21
N TRP A 145 -13.11 53.54 20.40
CA TRP A 145 -13.73 52.36 21.02
C TRP A 145 -15.03 51.97 20.30
N ARG A 146 -15.83 52.96 19.86
CA ARG A 146 -17.04 52.72 19.05
C ARG A 146 -16.69 52.06 17.72
N GLU A 147 -15.66 52.56 17.04
CA GLU A 147 -15.21 51.99 15.77
C GLU A 147 -14.74 50.53 15.93
N ALA A 148 -13.92 50.26 16.94
CA ALA A 148 -13.43 48.91 17.23
C ALA A 148 -14.56 47.94 17.55
N MET A 149 -15.52 48.33 18.40
CA MET A 149 -16.68 47.50 18.73
C MET A 149 -17.62 47.30 17.53
N GLY A 150 -17.79 48.31 16.68
CA GLY A 150 -18.52 48.20 15.41
C GLY A 150 -17.85 47.22 14.44
N LYS A 151 -16.51 47.27 14.33
CA LYS A 151 -15.72 46.35 13.50
C LYS A 151 -15.87 44.92 13.98
N VAL A 152 -15.70 44.67 15.29
CA VAL A 152 -15.80 43.32 15.87
C VAL A 152 -17.22 42.77 15.80
N GLY A 153 -18.24 43.60 16.05
CA GLY A 153 -19.65 43.21 15.85
C GLY A 153 -20.02 42.91 14.39
N GLY A 154 -19.21 43.35 13.42
CA GLY A 154 -19.36 43.02 12.01
C GLY A 154 -18.67 41.72 11.57
N ILE A 155 -17.82 41.12 12.41
CA ILE A 155 -17.13 39.86 12.13
C ILE A 155 -18.06 38.69 12.50
N SER A 156 -18.17 37.69 11.62
CA SER A 156 -18.90 36.45 11.90
C SER A 156 -18.27 35.74 13.11
N GLY A 157 -19.09 35.48 14.13
CA GLY A 157 -18.65 34.87 15.39
C GLY A 157 -19.68 33.91 15.98
N TRP A 158 -19.41 33.43 17.18
CA TRP A 158 -20.24 32.43 17.86
C TRP A 158 -21.20 33.08 18.83
N VAL A 159 -22.47 32.69 18.81
CA VAL A 159 -23.49 33.22 19.73
C VAL A 159 -23.77 32.18 20.82
N PHE A 160 -23.60 32.55 22.08
CA PHE A 160 -23.86 31.69 23.25
C PHE A 160 -25.06 32.23 24.02
N ASN A 161 -26.19 31.51 23.97
CA ASN A 161 -27.38 31.79 24.76
C ASN A 161 -27.55 30.68 25.81
N ASN A 162 -27.87 31.06 27.05
CA ASN A 162 -27.69 30.23 28.25
C ASN A 162 -28.74 29.10 28.45
N SER A 163 -29.13 28.38 27.39
CA SER A 163 -30.27 27.45 27.46
C SER A 163 -29.94 25.96 27.59
N ASP A 164 -28.69 25.48 27.54
CA ASP A 164 -28.34 24.09 27.89
C ASP A 164 -26.83 23.94 28.19
N GLU A 165 -26.47 23.34 29.34
CA GLU A 165 -25.06 23.11 29.73
C GLU A 165 -24.35 22.09 28.81
N GLU A 166 -25.05 21.12 28.23
CA GLU A 166 -24.48 20.13 27.29
C GLU A 166 -24.07 20.76 25.95
N GLN A 167 -24.84 21.73 25.42
CA GLN A 167 -24.48 22.44 24.17
C GLN A 167 -23.21 23.30 24.34
N SER A 168 -22.92 23.76 25.56
CA SER A 168 -21.76 24.61 25.83
C SER A 168 -20.43 23.87 25.64
N VAL A 169 -20.38 22.56 25.94
CA VAL A 169 -19.17 21.73 25.80
C VAL A 169 -18.85 21.46 24.33
N ASP A 170 -19.85 21.10 23.52
CA ASP A 170 -19.68 20.86 22.08
C ASP A 170 -19.29 22.14 21.33
N LEU A 171 -19.87 23.29 21.70
CA LEU A 171 -19.53 24.58 21.11
C LEU A 171 -18.13 25.06 21.51
N VAL A 172 -17.70 24.84 22.76
CA VAL A 172 -16.32 25.11 23.19
C VAL A 172 -15.34 24.20 22.44
N GLN A 173 -15.65 22.92 22.27
CA GLN A 173 -14.83 22.01 21.47
C GLN A 173 -14.76 22.43 19.99
N LEU A 174 -15.88 22.86 19.39
CA LEU A 174 -15.91 23.40 18.02
C LEU A 174 -15.08 24.68 17.89
N LEU A 175 -15.18 25.59 18.87
CA LEU A 175 -14.38 26.82 18.92
C LEU A 175 -12.89 26.50 19.05
N VAL A 176 -12.51 25.59 19.96
CA VAL A 176 -11.11 25.14 20.15
C VAL A 176 -10.59 24.45 18.90
N LYS A 177 -11.37 23.57 18.26
CA LYS A 177 -11.00 22.92 17.00
C LYS A 177 -10.78 23.96 15.89
N LYS A 178 -11.66 24.94 15.76
CA LYS A 178 -11.51 26.03 14.79
C LYS A 178 -10.29 26.89 15.10
N VAL A 179 -10.06 27.24 16.37
CA VAL A 179 -8.85 27.96 16.82
C VAL A 179 -7.60 27.17 16.46
N LEU A 180 -7.55 25.85 16.70
CA LEU A 180 -6.43 24.99 16.31
C LEU A 180 -6.22 24.93 14.79
N THR A 181 -7.31 24.85 14.00
CA THR A 181 -7.26 24.90 12.53
C THR A 181 -6.78 26.25 12.00
N GLU A 182 -7.13 27.35 12.66
CA GLU A 182 -6.67 28.69 12.24
C GLU A 182 -5.25 28.98 12.77
N LEU A 183 -4.87 28.43 13.94
CA LEU A 183 -3.52 28.52 14.52
C LEU A 183 -2.51 27.69 13.73
N SER A 184 -2.89 26.57 13.12
CA SER A 184 -2.00 25.79 12.24
C SER A 184 -1.55 26.57 11.00
N ASN A 185 -2.20 27.71 10.71
CA ASN A 185 -1.81 28.66 9.67
C ASN A 185 -0.85 29.77 10.16
N THR A 186 -0.44 29.77 11.43
CA THR A 186 0.42 30.82 12.00
C THR A 186 1.93 30.52 11.86
N PRO A 187 2.80 31.54 11.88
CA PRO A 187 4.25 31.35 11.69
C PRO A 187 4.91 30.52 12.81
N MET A 188 5.77 29.57 12.44
CA MET A 188 6.62 28.77 13.33
C MET A 188 7.67 29.64 14.05
N ARG A 189 7.97 29.32 15.33
CA ARG A 189 8.98 30.01 16.13
C ARG A 189 10.41 29.86 15.56
N VAL A 190 11.06 30.98 15.21
CA VAL A 190 12.47 31.08 14.76
C VAL A 190 13.26 31.88 15.80
N ALA A 191 14.49 31.47 16.13
CA ALA A 191 15.32 32.18 17.12
C ALA A 191 15.67 33.60 16.65
N ALA A 192 15.46 34.63 17.48
CA ALA A 192 15.50 36.02 16.97
C ALA A 192 16.86 36.71 16.98
N TYR A 193 17.95 35.94 16.97
CA TYR A 193 19.31 36.45 16.74
C TYR A 193 19.97 35.72 15.56
N THR A 194 19.23 35.58 14.46
CA THR A 194 19.72 34.91 13.25
C THR A 194 20.29 35.94 12.27
N VAL A 195 21.61 36.06 12.23
CA VAL A 195 22.30 37.01 11.32
C VAL A 195 22.28 36.46 9.89
N GLY A 196 21.78 37.26 8.93
CA GLY A 196 21.81 36.94 7.50
C GLY A 196 20.76 35.93 7.01
N ILE A 197 19.80 35.53 7.85
CA ILE A 197 18.78 34.53 7.48
C ILE A 197 17.83 35.04 6.38
N ASP A 198 17.47 36.31 6.39
CA ASP A 198 16.53 36.89 5.41
C ASP A 198 17.09 36.84 3.99
N SER A 199 18.39 37.12 3.82
CA SER A 199 19.08 37.02 2.53
C SER A 199 19.03 35.59 1.96
N ARG A 200 19.21 34.59 2.82
CA ARG A 200 19.17 33.16 2.46
C ARG A 200 17.75 32.71 2.17
N VAL A 201 16.76 33.19 2.93
CA VAL A 201 15.35 32.92 2.67
C VAL A 201 14.95 33.50 1.32
N GLU A 202 15.37 34.72 0.97
CA GLU A 202 15.08 35.30 -0.35
C GLU A 202 15.71 34.51 -1.50
N GLU A 203 16.94 34.04 -1.33
CA GLU A 203 17.60 33.16 -2.31
C GLU A 203 16.85 31.83 -2.49
N LEU A 204 16.44 31.19 -1.39
CA LEU A 204 15.64 29.96 -1.43
C LEU A 204 14.25 30.19 -2.04
N MET A 205 13.63 31.34 -1.77
CA MET A 205 12.33 31.69 -2.37
C MET A 205 12.44 31.93 -3.89
N LYS A 206 13.58 32.42 -4.39
CA LYS A 206 13.86 32.50 -5.84
C LYS A 206 14.02 31.11 -6.46
N LEU A 207 14.66 30.18 -5.76
CA LEU A 207 14.82 28.79 -6.22
C LEU A 207 13.50 28.00 -6.21
N LEU A 208 12.66 28.23 -5.20
CA LEU A 208 11.33 27.62 -5.08
C LEU A 208 10.36 28.12 -6.16
N ASP A 209 10.49 29.38 -6.60
CA ASP A 209 9.65 30.00 -7.64
C ASP A 209 8.17 29.60 -7.53
N VAL A 210 7.59 30.08 -6.43
CA VAL A 210 6.24 29.75 -5.92
C VAL A 210 5.11 30.11 -6.90
N LYS A 211 5.41 30.85 -7.98
CA LYS A 211 4.44 31.22 -9.03
C LYS A 211 4.35 30.21 -10.17
N SER A 212 5.31 29.30 -10.29
CA SER A 212 5.33 28.27 -11.34
C SER A 212 4.33 27.13 -11.10
N SER A 213 3.93 26.43 -12.18
CA SER A 213 3.15 25.20 -12.10
C SER A 213 4.07 23.96 -12.04
N GLY A 214 3.89 23.11 -11.04
CA GLY A 214 4.60 21.83 -10.89
C GLY A 214 5.03 21.49 -9.46
N VAL A 215 5.43 20.24 -9.23
CA VAL A 215 5.95 19.78 -7.92
C VAL A 215 7.46 20.00 -7.87
N ARG A 216 7.92 20.76 -6.88
CA ARG A 216 9.35 20.99 -6.59
C ARG A 216 9.74 20.40 -5.25
N VAL A 217 10.96 19.91 -5.16
CA VAL A 217 11.54 19.36 -3.93
C VAL A 217 12.84 20.10 -3.67
N LEU A 218 13.03 20.57 -2.43
CA LEU A 218 14.20 21.32 -2.00
C LEU A 218 14.81 20.62 -0.79
N GLY A 219 16.08 20.22 -0.90
CA GLY A 219 16.82 19.62 0.22
C GLY A 219 17.68 20.67 0.92
N LEU A 220 17.52 20.81 2.24
CA LEU A 220 18.37 21.65 3.09
C LEU A 220 19.34 20.76 3.87
N HIS A 221 20.64 20.87 3.62
CA HIS A 221 21.68 20.07 4.29
C HIS A 221 22.83 20.93 4.85
N GLY A 222 23.64 20.37 5.75
CA GLY A 222 24.70 21.09 6.48
C GLY A 222 24.99 20.47 7.86
N MET A 223 26.07 20.89 8.53
CA MET A 223 26.48 20.34 9.84
C MET A 223 25.38 20.47 10.91
N GLY A 224 25.34 19.57 11.88
CA GLY A 224 24.48 19.71 13.07
C GLY A 224 24.73 21.07 13.73
N GLY A 225 23.66 21.80 14.05
CA GLY A 225 23.77 23.14 14.65
C GLY A 225 23.91 24.34 13.69
N VAL A 226 24.10 24.13 12.38
CA VAL A 226 24.24 25.25 11.40
C VAL A 226 22.96 26.06 11.13
N GLY A 227 21.85 25.71 11.80
CA GLY A 227 20.57 26.42 11.65
C GLY A 227 19.68 25.94 10.51
N LYS A 228 19.81 24.68 10.04
CA LYS A 228 18.95 24.09 9.00
C LYS A 228 17.47 24.14 9.36
N THR A 229 17.12 23.62 10.53
CA THR A 229 15.76 23.66 11.07
C THR A 229 15.26 25.10 11.22
N THR A 230 16.15 26.01 11.63
CA THR A 230 15.87 27.45 11.75
C THR A 230 15.56 28.10 10.40
N LEU A 231 16.31 27.76 9.36
CA LEU A 231 16.09 28.23 7.99
C LEU A 231 14.84 27.60 7.36
N ALA A 232 14.60 26.31 7.58
CA ALA A 232 13.41 25.61 7.13
C ALA A 232 12.13 26.23 7.72
N LYS A 233 12.15 26.56 9.03
CA LYS A 233 11.07 27.29 9.70
C LYS A 233 10.88 28.70 9.12
N ALA A 234 11.95 29.44 8.86
CA ALA A 234 11.87 30.78 8.27
C ALA A 234 11.29 30.77 6.83
N VAL A 235 11.67 29.79 6.01
CA VAL A 235 11.09 29.57 4.67
C VAL A 235 9.62 29.17 4.78
N TYR A 236 9.28 28.22 5.66
CA TYR A 236 7.90 27.80 5.90
C TYR A 236 6.99 28.98 6.28
N ASN A 237 7.49 29.90 7.10
CA ASN A 237 6.80 31.13 7.47
C ASN A 237 6.55 32.06 6.28
N LYS A 238 7.49 32.20 5.34
CA LYS A 238 7.29 33.00 4.11
C LYS A 238 6.36 32.35 3.08
N LEU A 239 5.99 31.09 3.29
CA LEU A 239 4.99 30.36 2.49
C LEU A 239 3.59 30.42 3.13
N VAL A 240 3.43 31.11 4.27
CA VAL A 240 2.13 31.42 4.89
C VAL A 240 1.23 32.20 3.93
N GLY A 241 -0.01 31.71 3.75
CA GLY A 241 -1.00 32.28 2.83
C GLY A 241 -0.83 31.99 1.33
N LYS A 242 0.23 31.28 0.91
CA LYS A 242 0.50 30.98 -0.52
C LYS A 242 0.06 29.58 -0.98
N PHE A 243 -0.22 28.68 -0.04
CA PHE A 243 -0.60 27.28 -0.27
C PHE A 243 -1.84 26.94 0.57
N GLU A 244 -2.72 26.10 0.01
CA GLU A 244 -4.03 25.74 0.56
C GLU A 244 -3.91 24.74 1.72
N CYS A 245 -2.96 23.80 1.64
CA CYS A 245 -2.68 22.85 2.71
C CYS A 245 -1.18 22.83 3.02
N ARG A 246 -0.81 22.66 4.28
CA ARG A 246 0.57 22.75 4.75
C ARG A 246 0.85 21.73 5.84
N SER A 247 2.06 21.19 5.88
CA SER A 247 2.52 20.33 6.98
C SER A 247 3.99 20.60 7.29
N PHE A 248 4.34 20.65 8.57
CA PHE A 248 5.71 20.72 9.05
C PHE A 248 5.94 19.57 10.04
N ILE A 249 6.74 18.58 9.65
CA ILE A 249 7.03 17.41 10.48
C ILE A 249 8.44 17.56 11.03
N THR A 250 8.55 17.71 12.35
CA THR A 250 9.81 17.77 13.10
C THR A 250 10.35 16.40 13.46
N ASN A 251 11.68 16.26 13.59
CA ASN A 251 12.37 15.08 14.12
C ASN A 251 11.94 13.75 13.47
N VAL A 252 11.84 13.72 12.13
CA VAL A 252 11.40 12.53 11.38
C VAL A 252 12.25 11.30 11.72
N ARG A 253 13.56 11.50 11.88
CA ARG A 253 14.51 10.47 12.32
C ARG A 253 14.17 9.85 13.67
N GLU A 254 13.77 10.64 14.66
CA GLU A 254 13.50 10.15 16.02
C GLU A 254 12.16 9.42 16.06
N ILE A 255 11.13 10.01 15.46
CA ILE A 255 9.77 9.47 15.47
C ILE A 255 9.71 8.16 14.66
N SER A 256 10.40 8.08 13.52
CA SER A 256 10.39 6.87 12.68
C SER A 256 11.04 5.63 13.33
N ARG A 257 11.87 5.81 14.37
CA ARG A 257 12.54 4.72 15.10
C ARG A 257 11.67 4.11 16.20
N GLN A 258 10.53 4.72 16.52
CA GLN A 258 9.57 4.21 17.48
C GLN A 258 8.69 3.12 16.85
N THR A 259 8.09 2.26 17.68
CA THR A 259 7.12 1.24 17.23
C THR A 259 5.97 1.92 16.47
N ASP A 260 5.68 1.47 15.25
CA ASP A 260 4.73 2.10 14.32
C ASP A 260 5.00 3.58 13.97
N GLY A 261 6.22 4.06 14.20
CA GLY A 261 6.60 5.46 14.02
C GLY A 261 6.37 6.01 12.62
N LEU A 262 6.60 5.21 11.57
CA LEU A 262 6.30 5.62 10.18
C LEU A 262 4.80 5.77 9.91
N ILE A 263 3.97 4.93 10.52
CA ILE A 263 2.51 5.02 10.39
C ILE A 263 2.01 6.27 11.14
N SER A 264 2.56 6.55 12.32
CA SER A 264 2.27 7.77 13.08
C SER A 264 2.60 9.04 12.28
N LEU A 265 3.76 9.07 11.61
CA LEU A 265 4.15 10.19 10.74
C LEU A 265 3.20 10.36 9.53
N GLN A 266 2.72 9.26 8.95
CA GLN A 266 1.72 9.31 7.88
C GLN A 266 0.37 9.81 8.36
N HIS A 267 -0.09 9.37 9.53
CA HIS A 267 -1.34 9.84 10.13
C HIS A 267 -1.28 11.34 10.42
N LYS A 268 -0.15 11.82 10.97
CA LYS A 268 0.08 13.26 11.17
C LYS A 268 0.05 14.03 9.85
N LEU A 269 0.68 13.52 8.80
CA LEU A 269 0.65 14.16 7.49
C LEU A 269 -0.75 14.18 6.87
N ILE A 270 -1.53 13.10 7.05
CA ILE A 270 -2.93 13.03 6.60
C ILE A 270 -3.80 14.04 7.35
N ASP A 271 -3.60 14.17 8.66
CA ASP A 271 -4.31 15.15 9.50
C ASP A 271 -4.00 16.58 9.09
N ASP A 272 -2.71 16.91 8.91
CA ASP A 272 -2.27 18.26 8.52
C ASP A 272 -2.78 18.67 7.12
N LEU A 273 -3.03 17.69 6.24
CA LEU A 273 -3.45 17.91 4.86
C LEU A 273 -4.97 17.76 4.64
N SER A 274 -5.70 17.19 5.60
CA SER A 274 -7.15 16.97 5.50
C SER A 274 -7.93 18.08 6.18
N VAL A 275 -8.63 18.91 5.38
CA VAL A 275 -9.44 20.01 5.90
C VAL A 275 -10.80 19.55 6.44
N ASP A 276 -11.29 18.37 6.03
CA ASP A 276 -12.67 17.90 6.29
C ASP A 276 -12.78 16.48 6.90
N ASN A 277 -11.69 15.87 7.37
CA ASN A 277 -11.65 14.48 7.91
C ASN A 277 -12.23 13.37 6.99
N THR A 278 -12.32 13.62 5.68
CA THR A 278 -12.90 12.67 4.71
C THR A 278 -11.98 11.50 4.33
N VAL A 279 -10.73 11.51 4.77
CA VAL A 279 -9.69 10.52 4.42
C VAL A 279 -9.53 9.49 5.54
N LEU A 280 -9.83 8.23 5.25
CA LEU A 280 -9.73 7.13 6.22
C LEU A 280 -8.25 6.75 6.49
N LYS A 281 -7.81 6.91 7.74
CA LYS A 281 -6.52 6.41 8.23
C LYS A 281 -6.54 4.88 8.26
N ARG A 282 -5.47 4.24 7.78
CA ARG A 282 -5.30 2.78 7.79
C ARG A 282 -4.03 2.40 8.55
N ASN A 283 -3.96 1.16 9.03
CA ASN A 283 -2.79 0.64 9.76
C ASN A 283 -1.75 0.02 8.82
N GLU A 284 -1.68 0.50 7.58
CA GLU A 284 -0.80 -0.04 6.53
C GLU A 284 -0.17 1.11 5.74
N ILE A 285 1.17 1.08 5.63
CA ILE A 285 1.97 2.16 5.05
C ILE A 285 1.58 2.44 3.60
N GLU A 286 1.39 1.41 2.77
CA GLU A 286 1.07 1.56 1.34
C GLU A 286 -0.33 2.13 1.09
N ALA A 287 -1.28 1.76 1.96
CA ALA A 287 -2.64 2.26 1.89
C ALA A 287 -2.72 3.75 2.25
N ASN A 288 -1.95 4.19 3.25
CA ASN A 288 -1.84 5.60 3.64
C ASN A 288 -1.09 6.45 2.60
N ILE A 289 -0.07 5.90 1.90
CA ILE A 289 0.61 6.60 0.79
C ILE A 289 -0.39 6.97 -0.31
N SER A 290 -1.30 6.06 -0.64
CA SER A 290 -2.32 6.28 -1.68
C SER A 290 -3.29 7.39 -1.27
N ALA A 291 -3.66 7.44 0.01
CA ALA A 291 -4.49 8.50 0.59
C ALA A 291 -3.79 9.87 0.55
N ILE A 292 -2.51 9.95 0.93
CA ILE A 292 -1.71 11.19 0.87
C ILE A 292 -1.58 11.68 -0.58
N LYS A 293 -1.33 10.78 -1.54
CA LYS A 293 -1.26 11.11 -2.97
C LYS A 293 -2.55 11.74 -3.48
N GLU A 294 -3.70 11.20 -3.09
CA GLU A 294 -5.00 11.72 -3.51
C GLU A 294 -5.23 13.17 -3.05
N VAL A 295 -4.78 13.52 -1.84
CA VAL A 295 -4.88 14.89 -1.30
C VAL A 295 -3.92 15.84 -2.01
N VAL A 296 -2.68 15.40 -2.24
CA VAL A 296 -1.62 16.21 -2.87
C VAL A 296 -1.87 16.45 -4.38
N ASP A 297 -2.54 15.53 -5.08
CA ASP A 297 -2.84 15.68 -6.51
C ASP A 297 -3.99 16.68 -6.79
N LYS A 298 -4.82 16.97 -5.78
CA LYS A 298 -6.02 17.83 -5.91
C LYS A 298 -5.84 19.26 -5.41
N ARG A 299 -4.81 19.54 -4.59
CA ARG A 299 -4.67 20.83 -3.86
C ARG A 299 -3.25 21.39 -3.93
N LYS A 300 -3.10 22.70 -3.69
CA LYS A 300 -1.76 23.31 -3.54
C LYS A 300 -1.19 23.01 -2.16
N VAL A 301 -0.27 22.05 -2.10
CA VAL A 301 0.31 21.58 -0.84
C VAL A 301 1.77 22.02 -0.64
N THR A 302 2.14 22.40 0.59
CA THR A 302 3.54 22.54 1.04
C THR A 302 3.84 21.58 2.20
N VAL A 303 4.88 20.75 2.08
CA VAL A 303 5.32 19.86 3.15
C VAL A 303 6.79 20.13 3.46
N VAL A 304 7.12 20.28 4.74
CA VAL A 304 8.51 20.36 5.23
C VAL A 304 8.75 19.18 6.17
N LEU A 305 9.79 18.40 5.86
CA LEU A 305 10.24 17.26 6.65
C LEU A 305 11.60 17.61 7.25
N ASP A 306 11.66 17.76 8.57
CA ASP A 306 12.86 18.13 9.31
C ASP A 306 13.53 16.89 9.94
N ASP A 307 14.86 16.88 9.87
CA ASP A 307 15.72 15.78 10.34
C ASP A 307 15.40 14.41 9.71
N VAL A 308 15.36 14.34 8.37
CA VAL A 308 15.27 13.08 7.61
C VAL A 308 16.68 12.49 7.44
N ASP A 309 16.88 11.24 7.86
CA ASP A 309 18.18 10.55 7.75
C ASP A 309 18.15 9.26 6.91
N ASP A 310 16.96 8.81 6.50
CA ASP A 310 16.75 7.59 5.74
C ASP A 310 15.76 7.77 4.57
N ILE A 311 16.03 7.10 3.44
CA ILE A 311 15.18 7.19 2.24
C ILE A 311 13.86 6.42 2.40
N GLY A 312 13.81 5.43 3.29
CA GLY A 312 12.59 4.74 3.70
C GLY A 312 11.57 5.69 4.34
N GLN A 313 12.02 6.68 5.11
CA GLN A 313 11.16 7.73 5.70
C GLN A 313 10.48 8.56 4.60
N LEU A 314 11.23 8.98 3.57
CA LEU A 314 10.70 9.71 2.42
C LEU A 314 9.74 8.86 1.59
N ASN A 315 10.10 7.60 1.35
CA ASN A 315 9.27 6.66 0.62
C ASN A 315 7.94 6.38 1.33
N ALA A 316 7.96 6.31 2.67
CA ALA A 316 6.77 6.14 3.49
C ALA A 316 5.87 7.38 3.46
N LEU A 317 6.42 8.60 3.47
CA LEU A 317 5.61 9.83 3.58
C LEU A 317 5.14 10.39 2.23
N LEU A 318 5.94 10.24 1.18
CA LEU A 318 5.69 10.86 -0.12
C LEU A 318 5.44 9.82 -1.24
N GLY A 319 5.62 8.53 -0.94
CA GLY A 319 5.61 7.44 -1.91
C GLY A 319 6.87 7.41 -2.79
N LYS A 320 7.19 6.25 -3.37
CA LYS A 320 8.26 6.12 -4.38
C LYS A 320 7.94 7.02 -5.58
N LYS A 321 8.59 8.18 -5.66
CA LYS A 321 8.63 9.01 -6.86
C LYS A 321 10.04 8.85 -7.40
N GLU A 322 10.18 8.27 -8.59
CA GLU A 322 11.46 7.96 -9.26
C GLU A 322 12.32 9.21 -9.62
N ARG A 323 12.32 10.30 -8.85
CA ARG A 323 13.11 11.52 -9.13
C ARG A 323 14.13 11.72 -8.02
N MET A 324 15.40 11.50 -8.39
CA MET A 324 16.65 11.73 -7.65
C MET A 324 17.05 10.59 -6.70
N GLU A 325 17.80 9.62 -7.24
CA GLU A 325 18.59 8.67 -6.45
C GLU A 325 20.07 9.10 -6.51
N MET A 326 20.57 9.73 -5.44
CA MET A 326 22.00 9.79 -5.13
C MET A 326 22.14 9.22 -3.72
N LYS A 327 22.88 8.13 -3.53
CA LYS A 327 22.96 7.47 -2.22
C LYS A 327 23.83 8.31 -1.28
N ARG A 328 23.55 8.25 0.03
CA ARG A 328 24.32 8.94 1.08
C ARG A 328 25.83 8.65 0.98
N GLU A 329 26.19 7.42 0.60
CA GLU A 329 27.56 6.99 0.34
C GLU A 329 28.19 7.78 -0.82
N ASP A 330 27.48 7.94 -1.94
CA ASP A 330 27.98 8.62 -3.14
C ASP A 330 28.31 10.10 -2.85
N VAL A 331 27.54 10.74 -1.98
CA VAL A 331 27.79 12.12 -1.50
C VAL A 331 29.10 12.21 -0.71
N ILE A 332 29.42 11.22 0.13
CA ILE A 332 30.67 11.21 0.92
C ILE A 332 31.91 11.15 0.01
N TYR A 333 31.86 10.35 -1.05
CA TYR A 333 32.96 10.24 -2.01
C TYR A 333 33.14 11.50 -2.86
N ILE A 334 32.04 12.17 -3.22
CA ILE A 334 32.10 13.50 -3.86
C ILE A 334 32.84 14.49 -2.96
N LEU A 335 32.60 14.46 -1.65
CA LEU A 335 33.20 15.37 -0.68
C LEU A 335 34.67 15.06 -0.39
N LYS A 336 35.03 13.76 -0.27
CA LYS A 336 36.43 13.31 -0.14
C LYS A 336 37.28 13.67 -1.35
N GLY A 337 36.82 13.33 -2.56
CA GLY A 337 37.50 13.70 -3.82
C GLY A 337 37.55 15.21 -4.06
N CYS A 338 36.77 15.97 -3.30
CA CYS A 338 36.71 17.40 -3.38
C CYS A 338 37.80 18.14 -2.59
N GLY A 339 38.45 17.50 -1.61
CA GLY A 339 39.33 18.16 -0.65
C GLY A 339 38.61 19.06 0.36
N PHE A 340 37.28 18.96 0.46
CA PHE A 340 36.42 19.84 1.26
C PHE A 340 35.71 19.06 2.38
N ARG A 341 35.56 19.68 3.57
CA ARG A 341 34.54 19.25 4.54
C ARG A 341 33.16 19.61 3.97
N ALA A 342 32.21 18.68 4.14
CA ALA A 342 30.89 18.54 3.51
C ALA A 342 30.06 19.82 3.22
N GLU A 343 30.42 20.62 2.22
CA GLU A 343 29.67 21.80 1.78
C GLU A 343 29.77 21.93 0.27
N LEU A 344 28.64 21.96 -0.47
CA LEU A 344 28.45 22.70 -1.73
C LEU A 344 27.01 22.54 -2.26
N ALA A 345 26.44 23.65 -2.74
CA ALA A 345 25.09 23.77 -3.28
C ALA A 345 25.02 23.33 -4.75
N ILE A 346 23.97 22.57 -5.14
CA ILE A 346 23.73 22.10 -6.51
C ILE A 346 22.71 23.01 -7.22
N THR A 347 23.08 23.60 -8.36
CA THR A 347 22.13 24.25 -9.29
C THR A 347 21.73 23.26 -10.39
N VAL A 348 20.52 22.69 -10.34
CA VAL A 348 20.05 21.69 -11.33
C VAL A 348 19.40 22.36 -12.54
N LEU A 349 19.98 22.18 -13.74
CA LEU A 349 19.33 22.51 -15.01
C LEU A 349 18.60 21.27 -15.55
N THR A 350 17.26 21.26 -15.52
CA THR A 350 16.45 20.29 -16.26
C THR A 350 15.96 20.95 -17.54
N ALA A 351 16.58 20.67 -18.69
CA ALA A 351 16.21 21.35 -19.94
C ALA A 351 15.87 20.37 -21.07
N LYS A 352 14.64 20.49 -21.59
CA LYS A 352 14.38 20.25 -23.02
C LYS A 352 14.89 21.48 -23.77
N SER A 353 15.93 21.26 -24.57
CA SER A 353 16.55 22.18 -25.55
C SER A 353 17.36 23.39 -25.02
N LEU A 354 18.62 23.47 -25.49
CA LEU A 354 19.56 24.60 -25.50
C LEU A 354 20.27 24.99 -24.18
N ILE A 355 21.30 24.22 -23.80
CA ILE A 355 22.30 24.64 -22.80
C ILE A 355 23.24 25.69 -23.44
N LYS A 356 23.13 26.96 -23.05
CA LYS A 356 24.19 27.97 -23.27
C LYS A 356 25.15 27.94 -22.08
N GLY A 357 26.43 27.67 -22.32
CA GLY A 357 27.43 27.49 -21.27
C GLY A 357 27.70 28.77 -20.46
N THR A 358 27.81 28.64 -19.14
CA THR A 358 28.18 29.70 -18.19
C THR A 358 29.23 29.18 -17.22
N ARG A 359 30.13 30.05 -16.76
CA ARG A 359 31.28 29.69 -15.91
C ARG A 359 30.88 29.37 -14.46
N ASN A 360 29.67 29.70 -14.03
CA ASN A 360 29.24 29.59 -12.62
C ASN A 360 28.56 28.26 -12.27
N ILE A 361 28.26 27.39 -13.24
CA ILE A 361 27.59 26.11 -12.98
C ILE A 361 28.60 25.11 -12.40
N GLN A 362 28.30 24.59 -11.21
CA GLN A 362 29.13 23.59 -10.52
C GLN A 362 28.57 22.16 -10.61
N GLY A 363 27.27 22.00 -10.90
CA GLY A 363 26.62 20.70 -11.04
C GLY A 363 25.58 20.69 -12.15
N ILE A 364 25.49 19.59 -12.90
CA ILE A 364 24.48 19.38 -13.93
C ILE A 364 23.87 17.99 -13.76
N VAL A 365 22.53 17.91 -13.74
CA VAL A 365 21.78 16.65 -13.72
C VAL A 365 20.81 16.62 -14.90
N LEU A 366 21.11 15.76 -15.86
CA LEU A 366 20.30 15.45 -17.02
C LEU A 366 19.90 13.98 -16.93
N ASP A 367 18.64 13.75 -16.58
CA ASP A 367 18.07 12.41 -16.46
C ASP A 367 16.84 12.30 -17.35
N LEU A 368 17.01 11.67 -18.52
CA LEU A 368 15.91 11.41 -19.44
C LEU A 368 15.22 10.12 -19.01
N LYS A 369 14.26 10.26 -18.09
CA LYS A 369 13.41 9.14 -17.66
C LYS A 369 12.80 8.39 -18.85
N ARG A 370 13.23 7.16 -19.06
CA ARG A 370 12.37 6.15 -19.69
C ARG A 370 11.31 5.76 -18.68
N LYS A 371 10.03 5.93 -19.03
CA LYS A 371 8.94 5.23 -18.34
C LYS A 371 9.15 3.73 -18.58
N ILE A 372 9.86 3.06 -17.69
CA ILE A 372 9.66 1.62 -17.49
C ILE A 372 8.32 1.52 -16.77
N VAL A 373 7.24 1.29 -17.51
CA VAL A 373 6.04 0.72 -16.91
C VAL A 373 6.38 -0.74 -16.65
N MET A 374 6.98 -1.01 -15.49
CA MET A 374 6.70 -2.28 -14.82
C MET A 374 5.27 -2.12 -14.34
N ASP A 375 4.36 -2.80 -15.01
CA ASP A 375 2.98 -2.89 -14.61
C ASP A 375 2.93 -3.38 -13.17
N SER A 376 2.52 -2.52 -12.25
CA SER A 376 2.33 -2.85 -10.84
C SER A 376 0.98 -3.52 -10.59
N SER A 377 0.34 -4.09 -11.62
CA SER A 377 -0.88 -4.89 -11.48
C SER A 377 -0.64 -6.40 -11.36
N VAL A 378 0.60 -6.84 -11.13
CA VAL A 378 0.81 -8.14 -10.47
C VAL A 378 0.93 -7.90 -8.98
N ASP A 379 -0.23 -7.99 -8.34
CA ASP A 379 -0.40 -8.11 -6.90
C ASP A 379 0.70 -8.98 -6.28
N ASN A 380 1.49 -8.38 -5.38
CA ASN A 380 2.62 -9.02 -4.71
C ASN A 380 2.16 -10.08 -3.69
N THR A 381 0.86 -10.33 -3.55
CA THR A 381 0.29 -11.39 -2.71
C THR A 381 0.12 -12.73 -3.43
N SER A 382 0.47 -12.83 -4.72
CA SER A 382 0.39 -14.09 -5.49
C SER A 382 1.72 -14.80 -5.72
N TRP A 383 2.86 -14.19 -5.35
CA TRP A 383 4.18 -14.80 -5.54
C TRP A 383 4.55 -15.82 -4.45
N ASP A 384 4.01 -15.68 -3.24
CA ASP A 384 4.22 -16.66 -2.16
C ASP A 384 3.41 -17.95 -2.32
N LYS A 385 2.36 -17.93 -3.16
CA LYS A 385 1.60 -19.14 -3.52
C LYS A 385 2.26 -19.97 -4.62
N LEU A 386 3.17 -19.38 -5.40
CA LEU A 386 3.88 -20.05 -6.51
C LEU A 386 5.10 -20.87 -6.07
N ARG A 387 5.54 -20.77 -4.80
CA ARG A 387 6.62 -21.63 -4.25
C ARG A 387 6.19 -23.07 -3.92
N ARG A 388 4.89 -23.42 -3.99
CA ARG A 388 4.36 -24.71 -3.50
C ARG A 388 4.01 -25.77 -4.56
N GLY A 389 4.27 -25.54 -5.84
CA GLY A 389 4.04 -26.54 -6.90
C GLY A 389 5.34 -27.01 -7.55
N ARG A 390 5.74 -28.27 -7.32
CA ARG A 390 6.79 -28.92 -8.12
C ARG A 390 6.21 -29.31 -9.50
N SER A 391 7.07 -29.25 -10.51
CA SER A 391 6.86 -29.56 -11.94
C SER A 391 6.16 -28.50 -12.81
N LEU A 392 6.90 -27.42 -13.13
CA LEU A 392 6.80 -26.68 -14.42
C LEU A 392 7.92 -25.63 -14.60
N THR A 393 8.97 -25.67 -13.77
CA THR A 393 9.98 -24.62 -13.64
C THR A 393 10.98 -24.55 -14.80
N SER A 394 11.24 -25.61 -15.57
CA SER A 394 12.21 -25.51 -16.68
C SER A 394 11.62 -24.91 -17.97
N ALA A 395 10.34 -25.14 -18.24
CA ALA A 395 9.68 -24.63 -19.46
C ALA A 395 9.35 -23.14 -19.35
N ILE A 396 8.89 -22.67 -18.18
CA ILE A 396 8.58 -21.24 -17.94
C ILE A 396 9.87 -20.41 -17.82
N PHE A 397 10.95 -20.98 -17.28
CA PHE A 397 12.25 -20.31 -17.18
C PHE A 397 12.95 -20.14 -18.54
N THR A 398 12.80 -21.11 -19.44
CA THR A 398 13.35 -21.03 -20.81
C THR A 398 12.50 -20.11 -21.70
N TYR A 399 11.16 -20.18 -21.58
CA TYR A 399 10.23 -19.31 -22.30
C TYR A 399 10.39 -17.82 -21.94
N SER A 400 10.72 -17.50 -20.69
CA SER A 400 10.94 -16.12 -20.21
C SER A 400 12.31 -15.56 -20.61
N LYS A 401 13.33 -16.41 -20.72
CA LYS A 401 14.68 -16.04 -21.16
C LYS A 401 14.74 -15.75 -22.67
N GLU A 402 13.99 -16.50 -23.47
CA GLU A 402 13.83 -16.28 -24.91
C GLU A 402 13.06 -14.97 -25.22
N ARG A 403 12.05 -14.65 -24.39
CA ARG A 403 11.20 -13.47 -24.56
C ARG A 403 11.91 -12.19 -24.11
N CYS A 404 12.70 -12.18 -23.02
CA CYS A 404 13.56 -11.04 -22.66
C CYS A 404 14.63 -10.74 -23.73
N LYS A 405 15.20 -11.77 -24.35
CA LYS A 405 16.19 -11.60 -25.44
C LYS A 405 15.56 -10.99 -26.69
N LYS A 406 14.35 -11.42 -27.06
CA LYS A 406 13.58 -10.86 -28.18
C LYS A 406 12.94 -9.50 -27.87
N PHE A 407 12.62 -9.19 -26.62
CA PHE A 407 11.98 -7.93 -26.21
C PHE A 407 12.98 -6.77 -26.09
N LEU A 408 14.25 -7.05 -25.77
CA LEU A 408 15.32 -6.04 -25.75
C LEU A 408 15.92 -5.78 -27.15
N GLN A 409 15.99 -6.78 -28.03
CA GLN A 409 16.48 -6.59 -29.41
C GLN A 409 15.51 -5.81 -30.30
N HIS A 410 14.20 -5.80 -30.00
CA HIS A 410 13.20 -5.15 -30.85
C HIS A 410 12.94 -3.66 -30.55
N ARG A 411 13.66 -3.04 -29.60
CA ARG A 411 13.44 -1.64 -29.20
C ARG A 411 14.52 -0.65 -29.64
N ALA A 412 15.53 -1.10 -30.38
CA ALA A 412 16.56 -0.22 -30.94
C ALA A 412 16.09 0.65 -32.13
N ALA A 413 14.83 0.51 -32.59
CA ALA A 413 14.39 1.12 -33.85
C ALA A 413 13.34 2.25 -33.73
N ILE A 414 12.87 2.63 -32.53
CA ILE A 414 11.90 3.73 -32.40
C ILE A 414 12.13 4.50 -31.11
N GLU A 415 13.02 5.49 -31.12
CA GLU A 415 13.05 6.63 -30.21
C GLU A 415 14.09 7.65 -30.71
N ARG A 416 13.76 8.95 -30.69
CA ARG A 416 14.72 10.02 -31.05
C ARG A 416 15.83 10.05 -30.01
N GLU A 417 17.03 9.57 -30.33
CA GLU A 417 18.23 9.72 -29.49
C GLU A 417 18.46 11.21 -29.20
N LEU A 418 18.52 11.57 -27.90
CA LEU A 418 18.93 12.92 -27.52
C LEU A 418 20.45 12.99 -27.60
N VAL A 419 20.94 13.68 -28.62
CA VAL A 419 22.38 13.93 -28.82
C VAL A 419 22.76 15.24 -28.16
N LEU A 420 23.74 15.22 -27.26
CA LEU A 420 24.37 16.42 -26.71
C LEU A 420 25.76 16.61 -27.30
N CYS A 421 26.00 17.76 -27.92
CA CYS A 421 27.35 18.18 -28.30
C CYS A 421 28.18 18.47 -27.04
N THR A 422 29.45 18.04 -27.03
CA THR A 422 30.37 18.25 -25.90
C THR A 422 30.95 19.67 -25.80
N LYS A 423 30.95 20.43 -26.91
CA LYS A 423 31.51 21.79 -27.00
C LYS A 423 30.99 22.79 -25.93
N PRO A 424 29.71 22.81 -25.52
CA PRO A 424 29.22 23.72 -24.48
C PRO A 424 29.90 23.52 -23.11
N PHE A 425 30.34 22.29 -22.78
CA PHE A 425 31.01 21.98 -21.52
C PHE A 425 32.40 22.64 -21.43
N GLU A 426 33.04 22.98 -22.56
CA GLU A 426 34.34 23.65 -22.62
C GLU A 426 34.35 24.98 -21.86
N SER A 427 33.21 25.69 -21.85
CA SER A 427 33.06 26.97 -21.16
C SER A 427 32.70 26.87 -19.66
N MET A 428 32.35 25.66 -19.20
CA MET A 428 31.86 25.39 -17.84
C MET A 428 32.98 24.96 -16.90
N VAL A 429 34.02 25.78 -16.79
CA VAL A 429 35.26 25.47 -16.06
C VAL A 429 35.05 25.11 -14.57
N SER A 430 33.99 25.60 -13.94
CA SER A 430 33.68 25.32 -12.52
C SER A 430 32.88 24.02 -12.29
N LEU A 431 32.56 23.26 -13.34
CA LEU A 431 31.76 22.04 -13.21
C LEU A 431 32.53 20.97 -12.42
N ARG A 432 31.88 20.41 -11.39
CA ARG A 432 32.43 19.35 -10.54
C ARG A 432 31.60 18.07 -10.57
N LEU A 433 30.29 18.21 -10.82
CA LEU A 433 29.31 17.14 -10.80
C LEU A 433 28.57 17.10 -12.14
N LEU A 434 28.64 15.97 -12.85
CA LEU A 434 27.92 15.78 -14.11
C LEU A 434 27.16 14.45 -14.11
N GLN A 435 25.83 14.51 -14.16
CA GLN A 435 24.94 13.37 -14.40
C GLN A 435 24.26 13.52 -15.76
N ILE A 436 24.45 12.55 -16.63
CA ILE A 436 23.99 12.55 -18.03
C ILE A 436 23.41 11.18 -18.41
N ASN A 437 22.36 10.76 -17.72
CA ASN A 437 21.75 9.45 -17.92
C ASN A 437 20.95 9.40 -19.22
N HIS A 438 21.07 8.30 -19.96
CA HIS A 438 20.31 8.04 -21.20
C HIS A 438 20.57 9.05 -22.33
N VAL A 439 21.77 9.63 -22.38
CA VAL A 439 22.17 10.63 -23.39
C VAL A 439 23.35 10.12 -24.22
N LYS A 440 23.31 10.39 -25.53
CA LYS A 440 24.46 10.22 -26.43
C LYS A 440 25.27 11.51 -26.48
N LEU A 441 26.56 11.44 -26.15
CA LEU A 441 27.49 12.56 -26.30
C LEU A 441 28.14 12.53 -27.69
N GLU A 442 28.14 13.67 -28.40
CA GLU A 442 28.86 13.82 -29.67
C GLU A 442 29.92 14.94 -29.59
N GLY A 443 31.08 14.71 -30.21
CA GLY A 443 32.22 15.64 -30.23
C GLY A 443 33.44 15.12 -29.47
N LYS A 444 34.36 16.03 -29.10
CA LYS A 444 35.63 15.67 -28.43
C LYS A 444 35.45 15.67 -26.91
N PHE A 445 35.80 14.57 -26.24
CA PHE A 445 35.60 14.40 -24.80
C PHE A 445 36.56 15.25 -23.96
N LYS A 446 37.64 15.75 -24.56
CA LYS A 446 38.52 16.76 -23.95
C LYS A 446 37.80 18.06 -23.55
N PHE A 447 36.60 18.30 -24.06
CA PHE A 447 35.78 19.47 -23.70
C PHE A 447 35.06 19.30 -22.36
N LEU A 448 35.03 18.09 -21.78
CA LEU A 448 34.60 17.91 -20.40
C LEU A 448 35.66 18.50 -19.45
N PRO A 449 35.28 19.30 -18.44
CA PRO A 449 36.22 19.98 -17.56
C PRO A 449 37.16 19.01 -16.82
N ALA A 450 38.46 19.30 -16.84
CA ALA A 450 39.48 18.48 -16.19
C ALA A 450 39.36 18.43 -14.66
N GLU A 451 38.67 19.42 -14.07
CA GLU A 451 38.37 19.55 -12.64
C GLU A 451 37.10 18.78 -12.20
N LEU A 452 36.50 18.01 -13.10
CA LEU A 452 35.33 17.18 -12.79
C LEU A 452 35.68 16.11 -11.76
N LYS A 453 34.84 15.97 -10.73
CA LYS A 453 35.06 15.06 -9.59
C LYS A 453 34.07 13.90 -9.58
N TRP A 454 32.86 14.11 -10.11
CA TRP A 454 31.83 13.08 -10.20
C TRP A 454 31.22 13.07 -11.60
N LEU A 455 31.30 11.92 -12.25
CA LEU A 455 30.64 11.65 -13.53
C LEU A 455 29.73 10.45 -13.38
N GLN A 456 28.43 10.67 -13.59
CA GLN A 456 27.45 9.61 -13.76
C GLN A 456 26.88 9.63 -15.17
N TRP A 457 27.10 8.55 -15.91
CA TRP A 457 26.66 8.39 -17.27
C TRP A 457 25.99 7.03 -17.46
N LYS A 458 24.77 6.91 -16.92
CA LYS A 458 24.00 5.67 -17.04
C LYS A 458 23.55 5.41 -18.47
N GLN A 459 23.60 4.14 -18.90
CA GLN A 459 23.31 3.72 -20.28
C GLN A 459 24.15 4.47 -21.32
N CYS A 460 25.45 4.62 -21.04
CA CYS A 460 26.42 5.15 -22.00
C CYS A 460 26.40 4.31 -23.28
N THR A 461 26.34 4.99 -24.43
CA THR A 461 26.34 4.39 -25.78
C THR A 461 27.72 3.99 -26.26
N GLU A 462 28.78 4.48 -25.59
CA GLU A 462 30.16 4.15 -25.96
C GLU A 462 30.50 2.71 -25.56
N LYS A 463 31.21 2.03 -26.47
CA LYS A 463 31.75 0.68 -26.19
C LYS A 463 32.99 0.73 -25.32
N THR A 464 33.77 1.80 -25.45
CA THR A 464 34.99 2.08 -24.69
C THR A 464 35.10 3.58 -24.49
N LEU A 465 35.57 4.03 -23.33
CA LEU A 465 35.78 5.47 -23.12
C LEU A 465 36.87 5.98 -24.07
N PRO A 466 36.64 7.09 -24.79
CA PRO A 466 37.61 7.62 -25.75
C PRO A 466 38.94 8.02 -25.11
N SER A 467 40.03 7.92 -25.86
CA SER A 467 41.38 8.24 -25.37
C SER A 467 41.58 9.73 -25.05
N ASP A 468 40.72 10.63 -25.57
CA ASP A 468 40.72 12.06 -25.27
C ASP A 468 39.88 12.43 -24.04
N PHE A 469 39.28 11.45 -23.35
CA PHE A 469 38.60 11.64 -22.07
C PHE A 469 39.61 11.62 -20.92
N SER A 470 39.94 12.79 -20.36
CA SER A 470 41.01 12.94 -19.36
C SER A 470 40.62 13.79 -18.13
N PRO A 471 39.61 13.41 -17.34
CA PRO A 471 39.30 14.10 -16.08
C PRO A 471 40.32 13.73 -14.98
N SER A 472 41.33 14.59 -14.79
CA SER A 472 42.43 14.34 -13.84
C SER A 472 42.00 14.27 -12.37
N GLN A 473 40.89 14.92 -12.00
CA GLN A 473 40.40 15.05 -10.63
C GLN A 473 39.21 14.14 -10.30
N LEU A 474 38.89 13.17 -11.15
CA LEU A 474 37.70 12.35 -10.99
C LEU A 474 37.85 11.42 -9.78
N ALA A 475 36.89 11.47 -8.86
CA ALA A 475 36.81 10.61 -7.68
C ALA A 475 35.73 9.54 -7.80
N VAL A 476 34.69 9.79 -8.59
CA VAL A 476 33.61 8.83 -8.82
C VAL A 476 33.29 8.77 -10.30
N LEU A 477 33.31 7.54 -10.82
CA LEU A 477 32.89 7.21 -12.17
C LEU A 477 31.77 6.17 -12.12
N ASP A 478 30.56 6.57 -12.50
CA ASP A 478 29.41 5.68 -12.64
C ASP A 478 29.02 5.56 -14.12
N LEU A 479 29.21 4.37 -14.66
CA LEU A 479 28.84 4.00 -16.03
C LEU A 479 27.77 2.89 -16.00
N SER A 480 26.93 2.86 -14.98
CA SER A 480 25.96 1.79 -14.79
C SER A 480 24.97 1.64 -15.96
N GLU A 481 24.48 0.42 -16.17
CA GLU A 481 23.58 -0.01 -17.25
C GLU A 481 24.11 0.25 -18.66
N SER A 482 25.42 0.42 -18.84
CA SER A 482 26.02 0.78 -20.14
C SER A 482 26.39 -0.42 -21.00
N GLY A 483 26.51 -0.19 -22.31
CA GLY A 483 26.95 -1.20 -23.29
C GLY A 483 28.47 -1.40 -23.36
N ILE A 484 29.22 -0.95 -22.34
CA ILE A 484 30.67 -0.92 -22.32
C ILE A 484 31.26 -2.32 -22.41
N GLU A 485 32.16 -2.52 -23.37
CA GLU A 485 32.94 -3.74 -23.58
C GLU A 485 34.28 -3.70 -22.83
N ARG A 486 34.92 -2.52 -22.80
CA ARG A 486 36.17 -2.22 -22.07
C ARG A 486 36.10 -0.80 -21.53
N VAL A 487 36.49 -0.56 -20.29
CA VAL A 487 36.42 0.79 -19.68
C VAL A 487 37.47 1.72 -20.30
N TRP A 488 38.74 1.31 -20.31
CA TRP A 488 39.87 2.01 -20.94
C TRP A 488 40.91 1.01 -21.48
N ASP A 489 41.74 1.45 -22.43
CA ASP A 489 42.87 0.66 -22.95
C ASP A 489 44.11 0.81 -22.05
N SER A 490 44.99 -0.20 -22.05
CA SER A 490 46.21 -0.24 -21.23
C SER A 490 47.16 0.95 -21.47
N ASN A 491 47.10 1.58 -22.65
CA ASN A 491 47.94 2.73 -23.02
C ASN A 491 47.29 4.10 -22.77
N THR A 492 46.02 4.15 -22.33
CA THR A 492 45.28 5.40 -22.08
C THR A 492 45.12 5.70 -20.58
N ASN A 493 45.78 4.92 -19.71
CA ASN A 493 45.60 4.87 -18.25
C ASN A 493 45.99 6.15 -17.47
N LYS A 494 46.11 7.31 -18.12
CA LYS A 494 46.34 8.62 -17.46
C LYS A 494 45.10 9.17 -16.74
N VAL A 495 44.01 8.40 -16.70
CA VAL A 495 42.68 8.84 -16.26
C VAL A 495 42.56 8.64 -14.75
N ALA A 496 42.38 9.75 -14.03
CA ALA A 496 41.88 9.81 -12.66
C ALA A 496 42.68 9.06 -11.57
N LYS A 497 43.92 9.50 -11.26
CA LYS A 497 44.67 9.05 -10.08
C LYS A 497 43.90 9.18 -8.76
N ASN A 498 42.87 10.03 -8.75
CA ASN A 498 42.04 10.32 -7.59
C ASN A 498 40.76 9.46 -7.52
N LEU A 499 40.63 8.41 -8.35
CA LEU A 499 39.42 7.59 -8.42
C LEU A 499 39.23 6.76 -7.15
N MET A 500 38.14 7.03 -6.42
CA MET A 500 37.76 6.35 -5.18
C MET A 500 36.60 5.36 -5.40
N VAL A 501 35.71 5.64 -6.36
CA VAL A 501 34.55 4.80 -6.66
C VAL A 501 34.44 4.54 -8.15
N LEU A 502 34.35 3.27 -8.51
CA LEU A 502 34.04 2.83 -9.86
C LEU A 502 32.75 1.98 -9.85
N ASN A 503 31.69 2.50 -10.46
CA ASN A 503 30.40 1.81 -10.59
C ASN A 503 30.13 1.41 -12.04
N LEU A 504 30.14 0.11 -12.29
CA LEU A 504 29.91 -0.55 -13.56
C LEU A 504 28.69 -1.49 -13.50
N LEU A 505 27.78 -1.29 -12.54
CA LEU A 505 26.56 -2.09 -12.39
C LEU A 505 25.83 -2.23 -13.73
N GLY A 506 25.44 -3.44 -14.12
CA GLY A 506 24.65 -3.69 -15.32
C GLY A 506 25.40 -3.50 -16.64
N CYS A 507 26.73 -3.43 -16.63
CA CYS A 507 27.54 -3.42 -17.86
C CYS A 507 27.57 -4.80 -18.51
N TRP A 508 26.51 -5.12 -19.26
CA TRP A 508 26.25 -6.45 -19.81
C TRP A 508 27.26 -6.93 -20.86
N ASN A 509 28.06 -6.01 -21.43
CA ASN A 509 29.09 -6.30 -22.41
C ASN A 509 30.51 -6.44 -21.86
N LEU A 510 30.73 -6.09 -20.59
CA LEU A 510 32.05 -6.06 -19.99
C LEU A 510 32.60 -7.50 -19.87
N ALA A 511 33.72 -7.78 -20.52
CA ALA A 511 34.29 -9.13 -20.57
C ALA A 511 35.35 -9.39 -19.47
N ALA A 512 36.06 -8.34 -19.06
CA ALA A 512 37.10 -8.35 -18.03
C ALA A 512 37.10 -7.00 -17.29
N VAL A 513 37.48 -7.01 -16.01
CA VAL A 513 37.75 -5.79 -15.24
C VAL A 513 39.01 -5.12 -15.82
N PRO A 514 39.05 -3.79 -15.98
CA PRO A 514 40.26 -3.11 -16.44
C PRO A 514 41.43 -3.28 -15.45
N ASP A 515 42.65 -3.00 -15.91
CA ASP A 515 43.79 -2.84 -15.02
C ASP A 515 43.60 -1.59 -14.13
N LEU A 516 43.66 -1.81 -12.82
CA LEU A 516 43.44 -0.81 -11.75
C LEU A 516 44.72 -0.53 -10.94
N SER A 517 45.89 -0.99 -11.41
CA SER A 517 47.19 -0.77 -10.74
C SER A 517 47.54 0.70 -10.52
N GLU A 518 47.10 1.59 -11.41
CA GLU A 518 47.31 3.05 -11.33
C GLU A 518 46.24 3.79 -10.48
N HIS A 519 45.35 3.06 -9.79
CA HIS A 519 44.27 3.59 -8.96
C HIS A 519 44.40 3.17 -7.48
N PRO A 520 45.50 3.52 -6.79
CA PRO A 520 45.83 2.98 -5.47
C PRO A 520 44.95 3.48 -4.32
N ILE A 521 44.04 4.44 -4.58
CA ILE A 521 43.14 5.00 -3.57
C ILE A 521 41.68 4.57 -3.75
N LEU A 522 41.42 3.57 -4.61
CA LEU A 522 40.09 3.04 -4.86
C LEU A 522 39.53 2.40 -3.58
N GLU A 523 38.38 2.89 -3.11
CA GLU A 523 37.70 2.41 -1.90
C GLU A 523 36.48 1.53 -2.24
N LYS A 524 35.82 1.73 -3.40
CA LYS A 524 34.60 1.01 -3.78
C LYS A 524 34.58 0.62 -5.26
N LEU A 525 34.37 -0.67 -5.53
CA LEU A 525 34.21 -1.22 -6.88
C LEU A 525 32.89 -2.00 -7.00
N VAL A 526 32.01 -1.56 -7.90
CA VAL A 526 30.69 -2.18 -8.14
C VAL A 526 30.62 -2.69 -9.58
N LEU A 527 30.42 -4.00 -9.73
CA LEU A 527 30.36 -4.76 -10.98
C LEU A 527 29.07 -5.60 -11.05
N GLU A 528 28.07 -5.29 -10.23
CA GLU A 528 26.81 -6.04 -10.15
C GLU A 528 26.19 -6.26 -11.55
N ARG A 529 25.67 -7.45 -11.85
CA ARG A 529 25.00 -7.83 -13.10
C ARG A 529 25.85 -7.66 -14.38
N CYS A 530 27.18 -7.67 -14.28
CA CYS A 530 28.07 -7.76 -15.44
C CYS A 530 28.09 -9.19 -16.01
N THR A 531 27.02 -9.57 -16.73
CA THR A 531 26.78 -10.97 -17.11
C THR A 531 27.80 -11.57 -18.07
N ARG A 532 28.60 -10.79 -18.82
CA ARG A 532 29.68 -11.30 -19.70
C ARG A 532 31.05 -11.32 -19.02
N LEU A 533 31.16 -10.84 -17.78
CA LEU A 533 32.41 -10.84 -17.04
C LEU A 533 32.84 -12.27 -16.75
N THR A 534 34.02 -12.66 -17.22
CA THR A 534 34.54 -14.03 -17.03
C THR A 534 35.69 -14.10 -16.04
N LYS A 535 36.48 -13.03 -15.96
CA LYS A 535 37.68 -12.91 -15.13
C LYS A 535 37.78 -11.52 -14.51
N ILE A 536 38.33 -11.47 -13.31
CA ILE A 536 38.75 -10.23 -12.64
C ILE A 536 40.26 -10.09 -12.86
N HIS A 537 40.73 -8.87 -13.10
CA HIS A 537 42.15 -8.59 -13.26
C HIS A 537 42.89 -8.73 -11.92
N GLU A 538 44.11 -9.28 -11.92
CA GLU A 538 44.89 -9.54 -10.68
C GLU A 538 45.15 -8.25 -9.89
N SER A 539 45.27 -7.10 -10.57
CA SER A 539 45.45 -5.80 -9.91
C SER A 539 44.37 -5.45 -8.88
N VAL A 540 43.17 -6.06 -8.95
CA VAL A 540 42.12 -5.88 -7.93
C VAL A 540 42.57 -6.45 -6.58
N GLY A 541 43.33 -7.54 -6.58
CA GLY A 541 43.91 -8.15 -5.39
C GLY A 541 44.96 -7.27 -4.71
N ASP A 542 45.58 -6.36 -5.45
CA ASP A 542 46.65 -5.46 -4.98
C ASP A 542 46.13 -4.15 -4.34
N ILE A 543 44.82 -3.88 -4.40
CA ILE A 543 44.23 -2.59 -3.97
C ILE A 543 44.03 -2.53 -2.45
N SER A 544 45.07 -2.11 -1.73
CA SER A 544 45.05 -2.06 -0.26
C SER A 544 43.99 -1.14 0.38
N THR A 545 43.46 -0.15 -0.35
CA THR A 545 42.45 0.79 0.13
C THR A 545 41.01 0.34 -0.06
N LEU A 546 40.80 -0.79 -0.77
CA LEU A 546 39.45 -1.23 -1.15
C LEU A 546 38.67 -1.65 0.10
N LEU A 547 37.51 -1.02 0.31
CA LEU A 547 36.60 -1.29 1.43
C LEU A 547 35.39 -2.13 0.98
N HIS A 548 34.95 -1.96 -0.26
CA HIS A 548 33.76 -2.61 -0.80
C HIS A 548 33.95 -3.12 -2.23
N LEU A 549 33.72 -4.42 -2.43
CA LEU A 549 33.75 -5.08 -3.72
C LEU A 549 32.44 -5.84 -3.96
N ASN A 550 31.67 -5.43 -4.98
CA ASN A 550 30.40 -6.06 -5.33
C ASN A 550 30.42 -6.59 -6.76
N LEU A 551 30.35 -7.90 -6.92
CA LEU A 551 30.31 -8.66 -8.17
C LEU A 551 28.99 -9.43 -8.32
N SER A 552 27.95 -9.05 -7.58
CA SER A 552 26.67 -9.77 -7.54
C SER A 552 26.10 -9.98 -8.95
N GLY A 553 25.59 -11.17 -9.27
CA GLY A 553 24.97 -11.46 -10.57
C GLY A 553 25.94 -11.55 -11.76
N CYS A 554 27.26 -11.60 -11.54
CA CYS A 554 28.26 -11.91 -12.58
C CYS A 554 28.23 -13.40 -12.95
N SER A 555 27.14 -13.86 -13.56
CA SER A 555 26.87 -15.29 -13.82
C SER A 555 27.88 -16.03 -14.71
N ASN A 556 28.78 -15.34 -15.41
CA ASN A 556 29.85 -15.96 -16.19
C ASN A 556 31.23 -15.90 -15.52
N LEU A 557 31.35 -15.33 -14.32
CA LEU A 557 32.61 -15.23 -13.59
C LEU A 557 33.08 -16.64 -13.20
N ILE A 558 34.29 -17.01 -13.63
CA ILE A 558 34.87 -18.34 -13.41
C ILE A 558 35.92 -18.29 -12.29
N GLU A 559 36.74 -17.24 -12.29
CA GLU A 559 37.93 -17.10 -11.44
C GLU A 559 37.94 -15.75 -10.74
N PHE A 560 38.27 -15.76 -9.44
CA PHE A 560 38.63 -14.59 -8.64
C PHE A 560 40.18 -14.44 -8.61
N PRO A 561 40.76 -13.25 -8.33
CA PRO A 561 42.21 -13.08 -8.24
C PRO A 561 42.85 -14.09 -7.30
N ARG A 562 44.03 -14.58 -7.68
CA ARG A 562 44.71 -15.65 -6.93
C ARG A 562 45.39 -15.14 -5.67
N ASP A 563 45.90 -13.91 -5.73
CA ASP A 563 46.49 -13.21 -4.60
C ASP A 563 45.52 -12.13 -4.14
N VAL A 564 45.12 -12.20 -2.87
CA VAL A 564 44.26 -11.20 -2.23
C VAL A 564 44.88 -10.67 -0.95
N SER A 565 46.19 -10.88 -0.78
CA SER A 565 46.93 -10.57 0.44
C SER A 565 46.97 -9.07 0.76
N ALA A 566 46.80 -8.19 -0.23
CA ALA A 566 46.76 -6.75 -0.02
C ALA A 566 45.38 -6.23 0.41
N LEU A 567 44.29 -6.99 0.25
CA LEU A 567 42.89 -6.59 0.56
C LEU A 567 42.57 -6.56 2.07
N LYS A 568 43.48 -6.06 2.89
CA LYS A 568 43.41 -6.08 4.37
C LYS A 568 42.30 -5.21 4.97
N HIS A 569 41.89 -4.17 4.25
CA HIS A 569 40.85 -3.23 4.68
C HIS A 569 39.46 -3.53 4.11
N LEU A 570 39.33 -4.56 3.28
CA LEU A 570 38.05 -4.92 2.66
C LEU A 570 37.05 -5.29 3.75
N GLU A 571 35.93 -4.56 3.83
CA GLU A 571 34.87 -4.79 4.82
C GLU A 571 33.72 -5.62 4.23
N THR A 572 33.45 -5.47 2.93
CA THR A 572 32.33 -6.13 2.25
C THR A 572 32.78 -6.76 0.93
N LEU A 573 32.56 -8.07 0.80
CA LEU A 573 32.76 -8.83 -0.43
C LEU A 573 31.46 -9.52 -0.85
N VAL A 574 30.90 -9.10 -1.99
CA VAL A 574 29.66 -9.67 -2.55
C VAL A 574 29.95 -10.40 -3.86
N LEU A 575 29.78 -11.72 -3.86
CA LEU A 575 29.93 -12.62 -5.01
C LEU A 575 28.62 -13.37 -5.32
N SER A 576 27.51 -12.96 -4.69
CA SER A 576 26.17 -13.52 -4.87
C SER A 576 25.79 -13.71 -6.34
N GLY A 577 25.23 -14.84 -6.75
CA GLY A 577 24.81 -15.11 -8.13
C GLY A 577 25.94 -15.31 -9.15
N CYS A 578 27.21 -15.42 -8.72
CA CYS A 578 28.33 -15.83 -9.58
C CYS A 578 28.29 -17.36 -9.81
N SER A 579 27.31 -17.81 -10.59
CA SER A 579 26.94 -19.23 -10.72
C SER A 579 27.98 -20.15 -11.40
N LYS A 580 29.09 -19.61 -11.90
CA LYS A 580 30.22 -20.37 -12.45
C LYS A 580 31.48 -20.32 -11.58
N LEU A 581 31.51 -19.52 -10.52
CA LEU A 581 32.65 -19.41 -9.61
C LEU A 581 32.71 -20.68 -8.75
N ARG A 582 33.81 -21.45 -8.87
CA ARG A 582 33.96 -22.77 -8.22
C ARG A 582 34.80 -22.77 -6.96
N GLU A 583 35.72 -21.82 -6.84
CA GLU A 583 36.71 -21.77 -5.77
C GLU A 583 36.94 -20.32 -5.33
N LEU A 584 37.33 -20.17 -4.06
CA LEU A 584 37.82 -18.92 -3.49
C LEU A 584 39.35 -19.02 -3.32
N PRO A 585 40.06 -17.89 -3.29
CA PRO A 585 41.50 -17.89 -3.07
C PRO A 585 41.86 -18.49 -1.70
N GLU A 586 42.94 -19.30 -1.64
CA GLU A 586 43.36 -20.00 -0.43
C GLU A 586 43.85 -19.03 0.68
N ASP A 587 44.19 -17.80 0.33
CA ASP A 587 44.64 -16.72 1.20
C ASP A 587 43.55 -15.69 1.55
N ILE A 588 42.25 -16.01 1.30
CA ILE A 588 41.11 -15.12 1.66
C ILE A 588 41.12 -14.67 3.13
N GLY A 589 41.71 -15.47 4.03
CA GLY A 589 41.89 -15.13 5.44
C GLY A 589 42.73 -13.87 5.71
N ASN A 590 43.47 -13.35 4.71
CA ASN A 590 44.22 -12.10 4.80
C ASN A 590 43.33 -10.84 4.79
N MET A 591 42.04 -10.96 4.47
CA MET A 591 41.06 -9.86 4.53
C MET A 591 40.63 -9.59 5.98
N GLU A 592 41.56 -9.18 6.85
CA GLU A 592 41.39 -9.07 8.30
C GLU A 592 40.26 -8.13 8.77
N SER A 593 39.79 -7.23 7.90
CA SER A 593 38.71 -6.28 8.17
C SER A 593 37.33 -6.72 7.66
N LEU A 594 37.23 -7.91 7.05
CA LEU A 594 36.00 -8.37 6.40
C LEU A 594 34.88 -8.60 7.42
N LYS A 595 33.76 -7.90 7.24
CA LYS A 595 32.53 -7.99 8.05
C LYS A 595 31.45 -8.77 7.32
N GLU A 596 31.38 -8.65 5.99
CA GLU A 596 30.33 -9.29 5.17
C GLU A 596 30.92 -10.08 4.01
N LEU A 597 30.60 -11.37 3.96
CA LEU A 597 30.95 -12.28 2.87
C LEU A 597 29.69 -12.95 2.31
N LEU A 598 29.27 -12.51 1.12
CA LEU A 598 28.06 -13.02 0.46
C LEU A 598 28.45 -13.84 -0.77
N LEU A 599 28.17 -15.14 -0.71
CA LEU A 599 28.56 -16.16 -1.69
C LEU A 599 27.34 -16.94 -2.21
N ASP A 600 26.13 -16.42 -2.00
CA ASP A 600 24.92 -17.16 -2.34
C ASP A 600 24.79 -17.40 -3.85
N ASN A 601 24.17 -18.51 -4.25
CA ASN A 601 23.96 -18.90 -5.64
C ASN A 601 25.27 -19.00 -6.47
N THR A 602 26.37 -19.39 -5.84
CA THR A 602 27.66 -19.68 -6.49
C THR A 602 27.86 -21.18 -6.69
N ALA A 603 28.85 -21.55 -7.53
CA ALA A 603 29.22 -22.96 -7.74
C ALA A 603 30.34 -23.43 -6.80
N ILE A 604 30.55 -22.75 -5.67
CA ILE A 604 31.64 -23.04 -4.74
C ILE A 604 31.47 -24.45 -4.16
N ALA A 605 32.51 -25.27 -4.31
CA ALA A 605 32.52 -26.65 -3.84
C ALA A 605 33.13 -26.81 -2.44
N LYS A 606 34.09 -25.95 -2.07
CA LYS A 606 34.76 -25.94 -0.77
C LYS A 606 35.03 -24.51 -0.31
N LEU A 607 35.02 -24.29 1.00
CA LEU A 607 35.59 -23.07 1.60
C LEU A 607 37.06 -23.35 1.97
N PRO A 608 37.99 -22.42 1.69
CA PRO A 608 39.40 -22.57 2.07
C PRO A 608 39.55 -22.53 3.59
N GLN A 609 40.56 -23.23 4.12
CA GLN A 609 40.75 -23.31 5.58
C GLN A 609 41.07 -21.94 6.20
N SER A 610 41.66 -21.03 5.45
CA SER A 610 41.98 -19.66 5.88
C SER A 610 40.74 -18.81 6.17
N VAL A 611 39.53 -19.20 5.72
CA VAL A 611 38.28 -18.47 6.01
C VAL A 611 38.06 -18.28 7.52
N ILE A 612 38.55 -19.21 8.35
CA ILE A 612 38.42 -19.16 9.81
C ILE A 612 39.25 -18.03 10.45
N LEU A 613 40.15 -17.39 9.70
CA LEU A 613 40.96 -16.26 10.14
C LEU A 613 40.19 -14.92 10.08
N LEU A 614 39.02 -14.90 9.43
CA LEU A 614 38.15 -13.74 9.29
C LEU A 614 37.39 -13.47 10.59
N VAL A 615 38.10 -13.20 11.68
CA VAL A 615 37.55 -13.10 13.04
C VAL A 615 36.57 -11.94 13.23
N LYS A 616 36.59 -10.93 12.34
CA LYS A 616 35.64 -9.80 12.33
C LYS A 616 34.39 -10.03 11.49
N LEU A 617 34.25 -11.21 10.87
CA LEU A 617 33.13 -11.52 9.99
C LEU A 617 31.83 -11.56 10.79
N GLU A 618 30.89 -10.68 10.46
CA GLU A 618 29.57 -10.56 11.09
C GLU A 618 28.49 -11.30 10.30
N LYS A 619 28.65 -11.38 8.96
CA LYS A 619 27.68 -12.00 8.07
C LYS A 619 28.33 -12.92 7.05
N LEU A 620 27.86 -14.17 7.02
CA LEU A 620 28.26 -15.20 6.05
C LEU A 620 27.02 -15.78 5.37
N ASN A 621 26.88 -15.56 4.07
CA ASN A 621 25.79 -16.13 3.27
C ASN A 621 26.32 -17.12 2.23
N LEU A 622 25.93 -18.39 2.37
CA LEU A 622 26.27 -19.51 1.50
C LEU A 622 25.02 -20.14 0.88
N SER A 623 23.90 -19.41 0.86
CA SER A 623 22.63 -19.92 0.33
C SER A 623 22.75 -20.33 -1.14
N GLY A 624 22.10 -21.40 -1.59
CA GLY A 624 22.10 -21.83 -2.99
C GLY A 624 23.47 -22.34 -3.49
N CYS A 625 24.44 -22.58 -2.60
CA CYS A 625 25.69 -23.24 -2.96
C CYS A 625 25.46 -24.75 -3.13
N LEU A 626 25.07 -25.16 -4.34
CA LEU A 626 24.65 -26.52 -4.65
C LEU A 626 25.78 -27.57 -4.66
N PHE A 627 27.05 -27.14 -4.61
CA PHE A 627 28.22 -28.03 -4.58
C PHE A 627 28.94 -28.04 -3.23
N LEU A 628 28.55 -27.16 -2.29
CA LEU A 628 29.17 -27.07 -0.98
C LEU A 628 28.61 -28.16 -0.06
N LYS A 629 29.37 -29.25 0.10
CA LYS A 629 28.95 -30.42 0.90
C LYS A 629 29.33 -30.34 2.37
N LYS A 630 30.45 -29.69 2.69
CA LYS A 630 31.00 -29.62 4.05
C LYS A 630 31.52 -28.22 4.37
N LEU A 631 31.45 -27.85 5.65
CA LEU A 631 32.10 -26.67 6.22
C LEU A 631 33.43 -27.05 6.88
N PRO A 632 34.37 -26.10 7.03
CA PRO A 632 35.56 -26.30 7.85
C PRO A 632 35.20 -26.72 9.28
N GLN A 633 35.86 -27.74 9.83
CA GLN A 633 35.56 -28.27 11.17
C GLN A 633 35.73 -27.25 12.29
N SER A 634 36.50 -26.17 12.07
CA SER A 634 36.72 -25.08 13.02
C SER A 634 35.96 -23.79 12.66
N ILE A 635 34.82 -23.87 11.95
CA ILE A 635 34.02 -22.69 11.58
C ILE A 635 33.60 -21.86 12.81
N GLY A 636 33.49 -22.48 13.98
CA GLY A 636 33.25 -21.81 15.27
C GLY A 636 34.29 -20.74 15.69
N LYS A 637 35.43 -20.63 14.99
CA LYS A 637 36.41 -19.55 15.22
C LYS A 637 35.95 -18.17 14.72
N LEU A 638 34.88 -18.11 13.93
CA LEU A 638 34.26 -16.86 13.47
C LEU A 638 33.43 -16.22 14.59
N VAL A 639 34.09 -15.83 15.68
CA VAL A 639 33.44 -15.42 16.95
C VAL A 639 32.58 -14.16 16.83
N SER A 640 32.81 -13.31 15.82
CA SER A 640 31.99 -12.12 15.55
C SER A 640 30.74 -12.39 14.71
N LEU A 641 30.52 -13.63 14.25
CA LEU A 641 29.43 -13.95 13.33
C LEU A 641 28.06 -13.79 14.01
N LYS A 642 27.20 -12.95 13.42
CA LYS A 642 25.83 -12.68 13.85
C LYS A 642 24.81 -13.33 12.94
N GLU A 643 25.07 -13.34 11.63
CA GLU A 643 24.20 -13.94 10.62
C GLU A 643 24.93 -15.05 9.85
N PHE A 644 24.39 -16.27 9.91
CA PHE A 644 24.89 -17.41 9.15
C PHE A 644 23.76 -18.09 8.38
N SER A 645 23.79 -18.00 7.04
CA SER A 645 22.78 -18.62 6.18
C SER A 645 23.41 -19.62 5.20
N LEU A 646 22.80 -20.80 5.12
CA LEU A 646 23.18 -21.92 4.26
C LEU A 646 21.99 -22.35 3.38
N ASP A 647 20.96 -21.52 3.24
CA ASP A 647 19.66 -21.92 2.68
C ASP A 647 19.79 -22.55 1.29
N HIS A 648 19.13 -23.67 1.02
CA HIS A 648 19.18 -24.40 -0.25
C HIS A 648 20.60 -24.83 -0.67
N SER A 649 21.55 -24.92 0.26
CA SER A 649 22.86 -25.52 0.00
C SER A 649 22.81 -27.05 0.03
N ALA A 650 23.85 -27.69 -0.52
CA ALA A 650 24.02 -29.13 -0.50
C ALA A 650 24.75 -29.64 0.75
N ILE A 651 24.74 -28.86 1.84
CA ILE A 651 25.46 -29.19 3.07
C ILE A 651 24.91 -30.48 3.69
N GLU A 652 25.79 -31.45 3.91
CA GLU A 652 25.42 -32.78 4.44
C GLU A 652 25.34 -32.77 5.98
N GLU A 653 26.22 -32.01 6.63
CA GLU A 653 26.33 -31.93 8.09
C GLU A 653 26.79 -30.54 8.55
N LEU A 654 26.32 -30.12 9.73
CA LEU A 654 26.86 -28.98 10.47
C LEU A 654 27.94 -29.49 11.44
N PRO A 655 29.15 -28.90 11.48
CA PRO A 655 30.18 -29.31 12.43
C PRO A 655 29.82 -28.88 13.86
N ASP A 656 30.26 -29.65 14.85
CA ASP A 656 30.01 -29.37 16.27
C ASP A 656 30.51 -27.98 16.70
N SER A 657 31.56 -27.47 16.03
CA SER A 657 32.11 -26.15 16.34
C SER A 657 31.16 -24.98 16.07
N VAL A 658 30.05 -25.17 15.33
CA VAL A 658 29.01 -24.16 15.16
C VAL A 658 28.50 -23.66 16.51
N GLY A 659 28.44 -24.53 17.54
CA GLY A 659 28.03 -24.13 18.89
C GLY A 659 28.96 -23.15 19.61
N TYR A 660 30.14 -22.83 19.05
CA TYR A 660 31.06 -21.82 19.61
C TYR A 660 30.83 -20.41 19.05
N LEU A 661 29.89 -20.22 18.12
CA LEU A 661 29.51 -18.92 17.56
C LEU A 661 28.65 -18.11 18.56
N GLY A 662 29.24 -17.66 19.66
CA GLY A 662 28.51 -17.07 20.80
C GLY A 662 27.70 -15.80 20.49
N ASN A 663 28.05 -15.06 19.44
CA ASN A 663 27.35 -13.85 18.98
C ASN A 663 26.32 -14.12 17.89
N LEU A 664 26.07 -15.39 17.52
CA LEU A 664 25.16 -15.72 16.43
C LEU A 664 23.71 -15.43 16.82
N GLU A 665 23.09 -14.51 16.08
CA GLU A 665 21.70 -14.07 16.26
C GLU A 665 20.77 -14.81 15.30
N LYS A 666 21.26 -15.16 14.10
CA LYS A 666 20.50 -15.84 13.05
C LYS A 666 21.27 -17.01 12.45
N LEU A 667 20.65 -18.19 12.51
CA LEU A 667 21.11 -19.40 11.83
C LEU A 667 20.01 -19.93 10.91
N SER A 668 20.30 -20.04 9.62
CA SER A 668 19.34 -20.51 8.62
C SER A 668 19.90 -21.65 7.78
N LEU A 669 19.14 -22.75 7.73
CA LEU A 669 19.35 -23.98 6.95
C LEU A 669 18.14 -24.27 6.07
N PHE A 670 17.39 -23.24 5.68
CA PHE A 670 16.13 -23.39 4.97
C PHE A 670 16.36 -24.10 3.63
N GLY A 671 15.69 -25.22 3.40
CA GLY A 671 15.78 -26.02 2.19
C GLY A 671 17.05 -26.87 2.07
N CYS A 672 17.84 -27.02 3.15
CA CYS A 672 19.01 -27.90 3.19
C CYS A 672 18.60 -29.37 3.31
N SER A 673 18.11 -29.96 2.21
CA SER A 673 17.54 -31.31 2.21
C SER A 673 18.54 -32.44 2.50
N ALA A 674 19.84 -32.17 2.51
CA ALA A 674 20.88 -33.15 2.83
C ALA A 674 21.23 -33.20 4.33
N VAL A 675 20.85 -32.18 5.12
CA VAL A 675 21.09 -32.15 6.57
C VAL A 675 20.15 -33.12 7.27
N THR A 676 20.72 -34.17 7.88
CA THR A 676 19.95 -35.24 8.54
C THR A 676 19.89 -35.14 10.07
N ALA A 677 20.78 -34.34 10.67
CA ALA A 677 20.85 -34.12 12.11
C ALA A 677 21.32 -32.70 12.42
N ILE A 678 20.90 -32.16 13.57
CA ILE A 678 21.39 -30.91 14.14
C ILE A 678 22.28 -31.26 15.34
N PRO A 679 23.55 -30.80 15.40
CA PRO A 679 24.45 -31.16 16.49
C PRO A 679 23.97 -30.57 17.83
N SER A 680 24.21 -31.30 18.92
CA SER A 680 23.77 -30.88 20.27
C SER A 680 24.40 -29.56 20.72
N SER A 681 25.56 -29.20 20.16
CA SER A 681 26.26 -27.95 20.41
C SER A 681 25.48 -26.70 19.96
N VAL A 682 24.50 -26.82 19.06
CA VAL A 682 23.61 -25.70 18.68
C VAL A 682 22.89 -25.11 19.89
N GLY A 683 22.60 -25.90 20.92
CA GLY A 683 22.03 -25.41 22.17
C GLY A 683 22.91 -24.41 22.93
N ASN A 684 24.21 -24.30 22.61
CA ASN A 684 25.12 -23.34 23.21
C ASN A 684 25.02 -21.92 22.61
N LEU A 685 24.25 -21.72 21.53
CA LEU A 685 24.09 -20.44 20.84
C LEU A 685 23.17 -19.49 21.62
N ARG A 686 23.66 -18.93 22.72
CA ARG A 686 22.86 -18.13 23.68
C ARG A 686 22.29 -16.83 23.09
N SER A 687 22.90 -16.29 22.05
CA SER A 687 22.45 -15.05 21.40
C SER A 687 21.42 -15.29 20.28
N LEU A 688 21.08 -16.55 20.00
CA LEU A 688 20.27 -16.91 18.84
C LEU A 688 18.81 -16.47 19.01
N THR A 689 18.35 -15.59 18.13
CA THR A 689 16.97 -15.09 18.09
C THR A 689 16.15 -15.72 16.97
N GLU A 690 16.80 -16.13 15.88
CA GLU A 690 16.17 -16.78 14.72
C GLU A 690 16.87 -18.09 14.38
N PHE A 691 16.10 -19.19 14.39
CA PHE A 691 16.58 -20.50 13.94
C PHE A 691 15.60 -21.12 12.94
N LEU A 692 16.03 -21.19 11.68
CA LEU A 692 15.22 -21.66 10.55
C LEU A 692 15.86 -22.92 9.97
N ILE A 693 15.16 -24.05 10.05
CA ILE A 693 15.65 -25.34 9.54
C ILE A 693 14.64 -26.02 8.63
N ASP A 694 13.73 -25.24 8.05
CA ASP A 694 12.67 -25.75 7.21
C ASP A 694 13.19 -26.56 6.04
N GLY A 695 12.52 -27.65 5.67
CA GLY A 695 12.87 -28.47 4.51
C GLY A 695 14.15 -29.30 4.67
N ALA A 696 14.78 -29.27 5.84
CA ALA A 696 15.87 -30.16 6.17
C ALA A 696 15.39 -31.61 6.35
N ALA A 697 16.28 -32.58 6.16
CA ALA A 697 15.98 -34.01 6.34
C ALA A 697 16.19 -34.48 7.78
N VAL A 698 16.07 -33.57 8.75
CA VAL A 698 16.30 -33.81 10.17
C VAL A 698 15.33 -34.86 10.69
N LYS A 699 15.87 -35.92 11.30
CA LYS A 699 15.09 -37.02 11.90
C LYS A 699 14.63 -36.71 13.33
N GLU A 700 15.49 -36.02 14.08
CA GLU A 700 15.25 -35.64 15.48
C GLU A 700 15.93 -34.31 15.80
N LEU A 701 15.36 -33.58 16.77
CA LEU A 701 15.96 -32.37 17.32
C LEU A 701 16.63 -32.69 18.65
N PRO A 702 17.84 -32.16 18.91
CA PRO A 702 18.53 -32.42 20.18
C PRO A 702 17.78 -31.75 21.35
N PRO A 703 17.72 -32.38 22.54
CA PRO A 703 17.08 -31.79 23.72
C PRO A 703 17.72 -30.46 24.15
N THR A 704 18.99 -30.23 23.81
CA THR A 704 19.70 -28.98 24.07
C THR A 704 19.09 -27.78 23.35
N ILE A 705 18.21 -27.97 22.36
CA ILE A 705 17.47 -26.86 21.72
C ILE A 705 16.68 -26.04 22.74
N GLY A 706 16.19 -26.67 23.82
CA GLY A 706 15.49 -25.97 24.91
C GLY A 706 16.36 -24.99 25.71
N GLN A 707 17.68 -24.96 25.48
CA GLN A 707 18.60 -24.00 26.11
C GLN A 707 18.63 -22.64 25.39
N LEU A 708 18.02 -22.53 24.21
CA LEU A 708 17.96 -21.30 23.41
C LEU A 708 16.92 -20.32 23.97
N SER A 709 17.19 -19.76 25.15
CA SER A 709 16.23 -18.95 25.92
C SER A 709 15.84 -17.62 25.26
N TYR A 710 16.63 -17.12 24.32
CA TYR A 710 16.38 -15.86 23.59
C TYR A 710 15.76 -16.06 22.20
N LEU A 711 15.45 -17.31 21.84
CA LEU A 711 14.88 -17.65 20.53
C LEU A 711 13.48 -17.08 20.41
N LYS A 712 13.28 -16.14 19.47
CA LYS A 712 11.99 -15.49 19.19
C LYS A 712 11.24 -16.18 18.07
N THR A 713 11.97 -16.66 17.06
CA THR A 713 11.41 -17.32 15.89
C THR A 713 12.07 -18.68 15.72
N PHE A 714 11.24 -19.72 15.80
CA PHE A 714 11.65 -21.10 15.55
C PHE A 714 10.79 -21.71 14.45
N SER A 715 11.42 -22.09 13.33
CA SER A 715 10.75 -22.71 12.20
C SER A 715 11.42 -24.02 11.78
N VAL A 716 10.62 -25.09 11.75
CA VAL A 716 11.05 -26.43 11.33
C VAL A 716 10.06 -26.99 10.29
N SER A 717 9.54 -26.14 9.41
CA SER A 717 8.50 -26.57 8.48
C SER A 717 9.04 -27.49 7.37
N ASN A 718 8.24 -28.39 6.83
CA ASN A 718 8.58 -29.33 5.74
C ASN A 718 9.72 -30.31 6.07
N CYS A 719 10.09 -30.46 7.34
CA CYS A 719 10.98 -31.53 7.81
C CYS A 719 10.22 -32.86 7.88
N ARG A 720 10.06 -33.51 6.73
CA ARG A 720 9.18 -34.69 6.58
C ARG A 720 9.65 -35.93 7.36
N PHE A 721 10.90 -35.98 7.77
CA PHE A 721 11.46 -37.09 8.55
C PHE A 721 11.38 -36.85 10.07
N LEU A 722 10.98 -35.65 10.51
CA LEU A 722 10.80 -35.34 11.92
C LEU A 722 9.46 -35.90 12.40
N ILE A 723 9.52 -36.89 13.30
CA ILE A 723 8.34 -37.62 13.79
C ILE A 723 7.88 -37.11 15.17
N LYS A 724 8.77 -36.50 15.95
CA LYS A 724 8.50 -36.01 17.30
C LYS A 724 9.24 -34.70 17.60
N LEU A 725 8.70 -33.90 18.51
CA LEU A 725 9.40 -32.77 19.12
C LEU A 725 9.94 -33.19 20.50
N PRO A 726 11.07 -32.61 20.96
CA PRO A 726 11.62 -32.91 22.28
C PRO A 726 10.78 -32.28 23.40
N GLU A 727 10.70 -32.93 24.56
CA GLU A 727 9.96 -32.43 25.74
C GLU A 727 10.54 -31.09 26.25
N SER A 728 11.84 -30.86 26.04
CA SER A 728 12.53 -29.61 26.39
C SER A 728 12.03 -28.38 25.64
N ILE A 729 11.09 -28.51 24.70
CA ILE A 729 10.49 -27.38 23.97
C ILE A 729 9.85 -26.35 24.91
N GLU A 730 9.33 -26.77 26.07
CA GLU A 730 8.74 -25.87 27.09
C GLU A 730 9.71 -24.79 27.60
N ARG A 731 11.03 -25.04 27.49
CA ARG A 731 12.07 -24.12 27.98
C ARG A 731 12.33 -22.95 27.02
N LEU A 732 11.76 -22.98 25.81
CA LEU A 732 11.86 -21.91 24.82
C LEU A 732 10.93 -20.74 25.17
N ALA A 733 11.22 -20.09 26.30
CA ALA A 733 10.33 -19.12 26.94
C ALA A 733 10.09 -17.84 26.14
N SER A 734 10.95 -17.50 25.17
CA SER A 734 10.88 -16.25 24.39
C SER A 734 10.26 -16.40 23.00
N ILE A 735 9.79 -17.59 22.62
CA ILE A 735 9.18 -17.80 21.29
C ILE A 735 7.88 -17.02 21.21
N VAL A 736 7.80 -16.17 20.19
CA VAL A 736 6.58 -15.42 19.83
C VAL A 736 5.85 -16.16 18.71
N GLU A 737 6.56 -16.56 17.66
CA GLU A 737 5.99 -17.30 16.53
C GLU A 737 6.53 -18.73 16.45
N LEU A 738 5.63 -19.72 16.46
CA LEU A 738 5.96 -21.14 16.29
C LEU A 738 5.36 -21.69 14.98
N GLN A 739 6.22 -22.11 14.05
CA GLN A 739 5.82 -22.65 12.75
C GLN A 739 6.28 -24.10 12.57
N LEU A 740 5.31 -25.01 12.49
CA LEU A 740 5.51 -26.47 12.44
C LEU A 740 4.81 -27.07 11.21
N ASN A 741 4.90 -26.41 10.06
CA ASN A 741 4.15 -26.81 8.86
C ASN A 741 4.75 -28.06 8.20
N GLY A 742 3.96 -28.91 7.55
CA GLY A 742 4.44 -29.98 6.67
C GLY A 742 5.26 -31.05 7.38
N LEU A 743 5.06 -31.20 8.69
CA LEU A 743 5.68 -32.21 9.52
C LEU A 743 4.89 -33.52 9.47
N SER A 744 5.61 -34.63 9.66
CA SER A 744 5.03 -35.98 9.75
C SER A 744 4.74 -36.39 11.20
N ILE A 745 4.68 -35.42 12.12
CA ILE A 745 4.40 -35.63 13.54
C ILE A 745 3.01 -36.25 13.73
N THR A 746 2.93 -37.31 14.52
CA THR A 746 1.65 -37.96 14.89
C THR A 746 0.97 -37.25 16.04
N ASP A 747 1.77 -36.81 17.03
CA ASP A 747 1.32 -36.21 18.29
C ASP A 747 2.29 -35.13 18.75
N LEU A 748 1.77 -34.06 19.35
CA LEU A 748 2.58 -33.01 20.00
C LEU A 748 2.83 -33.39 21.48
N PRO A 749 4.00 -33.07 22.05
CA PRO A 749 4.24 -33.28 23.48
C PRO A 749 3.36 -32.35 24.33
N ASP A 750 2.91 -32.81 25.50
CA ASP A 750 2.11 -31.99 26.44
C ASP A 750 2.86 -30.72 26.88
N GLN A 751 4.19 -30.78 26.94
CA GLN A 751 5.07 -29.65 27.26
C GLN A 751 4.93 -28.46 26.30
N ILE A 752 4.32 -28.62 25.12
CA ILE A 752 4.09 -27.50 24.19
C ILE A 752 3.22 -26.39 24.80
N GLY A 753 2.32 -26.74 25.73
CA GLY A 753 1.51 -25.78 26.47
C GLY A 753 2.31 -24.87 27.42
N GLY A 754 3.58 -25.19 27.69
CA GLY A 754 4.51 -24.35 28.47
C GLY A 754 4.99 -23.11 27.73
N LEU A 755 4.74 -22.99 26.42
CA LEU A 755 5.15 -21.87 25.58
C LEU A 755 4.23 -20.65 25.76
N LYS A 756 4.40 -19.94 26.89
CA LYS A 756 3.51 -18.85 27.32
C LYS A 756 3.58 -17.57 26.50
N MET A 757 4.68 -17.32 25.78
CA MET A 757 4.88 -16.11 24.97
C MET A 757 4.38 -16.24 23.53
N VAL A 758 3.99 -17.44 23.09
CA VAL A 758 3.59 -17.68 21.70
C VAL A 758 2.28 -16.96 21.40
N ASP A 759 2.33 -16.02 20.47
CA ASP A 759 1.16 -15.28 19.98
C ASP A 759 0.49 -15.98 18.79
N LYS A 760 1.28 -16.72 18.01
CA LYS A 760 0.89 -17.33 16.75
C LYS A 760 1.49 -18.72 16.63
N PHE A 761 0.59 -19.69 16.55
CA PHE A 761 0.92 -21.08 16.37
C PHE A 761 0.36 -21.61 15.05
N GLU A 762 1.25 -22.04 14.14
CA GLU A 762 0.91 -22.50 12.80
C GLU A 762 1.36 -23.95 12.54
N MET A 763 0.40 -24.80 12.16
CA MET A 763 0.59 -26.15 11.64
C MET A 763 -0.23 -26.37 10.37
N ARG A 764 0.41 -26.28 9.20
CA ARG A 764 -0.22 -26.49 7.89
C ARG A 764 0.31 -27.74 7.22
N ASN A 765 -0.54 -28.52 6.57
CA ASN A 765 -0.21 -29.78 5.89
C ASN A 765 0.37 -30.85 6.83
N CYS A 766 -0.02 -30.87 8.10
CA CYS A 766 0.37 -31.91 9.06
C CYS A 766 -0.64 -33.06 9.02
N SER A 767 -0.63 -33.83 7.93
CA SER A 767 -1.63 -34.90 7.69
C SER A 767 -1.51 -36.10 8.65
N SER A 768 -0.40 -36.22 9.38
CA SER A 768 -0.21 -37.29 10.37
C SER A 768 -0.76 -36.94 11.75
N LEU A 769 -0.99 -35.64 12.03
CA LEU A 769 -1.45 -35.17 13.34
C LEU A 769 -2.90 -35.59 13.58
N ARG A 770 -3.13 -36.39 14.63
CA ARG A 770 -4.45 -36.94 14.96
C ARG A 770 -5.20 -36.16 16.03
N LYS A 771 -4.48 -35.55 16.98
CA LYS A 771 -5.03 -34.80 18.12
C LYS A 771 -4.12 -33.64 18.51
N LEU A 772 -4.68 -32.67 19.23
CA LEU A 772 -3.92 -31.65 19.97
C LEU A 772 -3.93 -32.02 21.47
N PRO A 773 -2.85 -31.73 22.22
CA PRO A 773 -2.80 -31.97 23.66
C PRO A 773 -3.71 -31.00 24.42
N GLU A 774 -4.20 -31.43 25.60
CA GLU A 774 -5.02 -30.57 26.49
C GLU A 774 -4.22 -29.38 27.06
N SER A 775 -2.89 -29.46 27.06
CA SER A 775 -2.05 -28.36 27.50
C SER A 775 -2.12 -27.14 26.56
N ILE A 776 -2.66 -27.27 25.34
CA ILE A 776 -2.79 -26.16 24.39
C ILE A 776 -3.55 -24.97 24.98
N GLY A 777 -4.55 -25.22 25.83
CA GLY A 777 -5.31 -24.17 26.51
C GLY A 777 -4.51 -23.35 27.52
N SER A 778 -3.30 -23.77 27.88
CA SER A 778 -2.40 -23.04 28.77
C SER A 778 -1.59 -21.94 28.07
N MET A 779 -1.64 -21.87 26.73
CA MET A 779 -0.94 -20.86 25.93
C MET A 779 -1.70 -19.52 25.97
N SER A 780 -1.65 -18.82 27.11
CA SER A 780 -2.49 -17.66 27.41
C SER A 780 -2.32 -16.46 26.45
N ASN A 781 -1.16 -16.31 25.80
CA ASN A 781 -0.91 -15.22 24.85
C ASN A 781 -1.35 -15.54 23.41
N LEU A 782 -1.84 -16.76 23.14
CA LEU A 782 -2.13 -17.21 21.79
C LEU A 782 -3.31 -16.43 21.19
N THR A 783 -3.02 -15.61 20.18
CA THR A 783 -4.01 -14.83 19.43
C THR A 783 -4.41 -15.49 18.12
N THR A 784 -3.52 -16.30 17.53
CA THR A 784 -3.74 -16.95 16.25
C THR A 784 -3.36 -18.43 16.31
N LEU A 785 -4.35 -19.31 16.10
CA LEU A 785 -4.15 -20.75 15.94
C LEU A 785 -4.53 -21.16 14.51
N THR A 786 -3.56 -21.67 13.76
CA THR A 786 -3.78 -22.16 12.39
C THR A 786 -3.44 -23.64 12.29
N LEU A 787 -4.45 -24.46 12.06
CA LEU A 787 -4.35 -25.88 11.70
C LEU A 787 -4.94 -26.04 10.30
N PHE A 788 -4.09 -26.19 9.29
CA PHE A 788 -4.55 -26.36 7.92
C PHE A 788 -4.25 -27.77 7.44
N LYS A 789 -5.24 -28.46 6.86
CA LYS A 789 -5.02 -29.81 6.30
C LYS A 789 -4.38 -30.79 7.30
N ALA A 790 -4.84 -30.74 8.56
CA ALA A 790 -4.52 -31.72 9.59
C ALA A 790 -5.61 -32.81 9.66
N ASN A 791 -5.26 -33.99 10.15
CA ASN A 791 -6.21 -35.10 10.34
C ASN A 791 -6.75 -35.15 11.78
N ILE A 792 -6.90 -33.98 12.42
CA ILE A 792 -7.51 -33.87 13.74
C ILE A 792 -8.98 -34.29 13.67
N THR A 793 -9.43 -35.09 14.63
CA THR A 793 -10.83 -35.54 14.72
C THR A 793 -11.70 -34.61 15.57
N GLU A 794 -11.10 -34.02 16.61
CA GLU A 794 -11.73 -33.13 17.58
C GLU A 794 -10.71 -32.09 18.09
N LEU A 795 -11.22 -31.00 18.67
CA LEU A 795 -10.42 -30.06 19.45
C LEU A 795 -10.51 -30.40 20.94
N PRO A 796 -9.43 -30.21 21.73
CA PRO A 796 -9.42 -30.48 23.16
C PRO A 796 -10.37 -29.56 23.94
N LEU A 797 -10.84 -29.99 25.11
CA LEU A 797 -11.78 -29.22 25.93
C LEU A 797 -11.18 -27.88 26.38
N SER A 798 -9.88 -27.89 26.68
CA SER A 798 -9.07 -26.73 27.03
C SER A 798 -9.00 -25.63 25.96
N ILE A 799 -9.43 -25.87 24.70
CA ILE A 799 -9.43 -24.83 23.66
C ILE A 799 -10.19 -23.58 24.11
N GLY A 800 -11.27 -23.74 24.90
CA GLY A 800 -12.04 -22.63 25.44
C GLY A 800 -11.35 -21.81 26.54
N MET A 801 -10.14 -22.18 26.96
CA MET A 801 -9.30 -21.40 27.88
C MET A 801 -8.45 -20.34 27.18
N LEU A 802 -8.41 -20.35 25.84
CA LEU A 802 -7.66 -19.39 25.03
C LEU A 802 -8.41 -18.05 24.90
N GLU A 803 -8.51 -17.31 26.00
CA GLU A 803 -9.32 -16.08 26.07
C GLU A 803 -8.87 -14.97 25.12
N ASN A 804 -7.59 -14.97 24.72
CA ASN A 804 -6.99 -13.99 23.79
C ASN A 804 -7.05 -14.43 22.31
N LEU A 805 -7.61 -15.61 22.01
CA LEU A 805 -7.64 -16.14 20.65
C LEU A 805 -8.56 -15.29 19.76
N VAL A 806 -7.98 -14.61 18.76
CA VAL A 806 -8.66 -13.73 17.80
C VAL A 806 -8.96 -14.47 16.50
N ILE A 807 -8.04 -15.35 16.05
CA ILE A 807 -8.15 -16.05 14.78
C ILE A 807 -7.96 -17.56 14.98
N LEU A 808 -8.98 -18.33 14.60
CA LEU A 808 -8.93 -19.79 14.55
C LEU A 808 -9.12 -20.27 13.11
N ARG A 809 -8.10 -20.89 12.52
CA ARG A 809 -8.14 -21.43 11.16
C ARG A 809 -7.99 -22.95 11.18
N LEU A 810 -8.98 -23.65 10.66
CA LEU A 810 -9.14 -25.10 10.64
C LEU A 810 -9.40 -25.63 9.21
N ASN A 811 -9.13 -24.81 8.18
CA ASN A 811 -9.47 -25.14 6.79
C ASN A 811 -8.81 -26.45 6.35
N LYS A 812 -9.57 -27.27 5.63
CA LYS A 812 -9.20 -28.60 5.11
C LYS A 812 -8.85 -29.63 6.18
N CYS A 813 -9.22 -29.41 7.44
CA CYS A 813 -9.19 -30.47 8.47
C CYS A 813 -10.34 -31.44 8.24
N LYS A 814 -10.16 -32.33 7.25
CA LYS A 814 -11.23 -33.18 6.69
C LYS A 814 -11.78 -34.23 7.66
N GLN A 815 -11.11 -34.49 8.78
CA GLN A 815 -11.58 -35.44 9.79
C GLN A 815 -12.23 -34.76 11.00
N LEU A 816 -12.22 -33.42 11.05
CA LEU A 816 -12.80 -32.68 12.17
C LEU A 816 -14.33 -32.75 12.07
N GLN A 817 -14.97 -33.39 13.06
CA GLN A 817 -16.41 -33.69 13.03
C GLN A 817 -17.25 -32.82 13.97
N LYS A 818 -16.68 -32.44 15.13
CA LYS A 818 -17.40 -31.72 16.18
C LYS A 818 -16.52 -30.68 16.87
N PHE A 819 -17.15 -29.64 17.41
CA PHE A 819 -16.54 -28.74 18.37
C PHE A 819 -16.94 -29.09 19.80
N PRO A 820 -16.04 -28.93 20.78
CA PRO A 820 -16.41 -29.00 22.19
C PRO A 820 -17.31 -27.82 22.57
N ALA A 821 -18.18 -28.01 23.57
CA ALA A 821 -19.04 -26.93 24.08
C ALA A 821 -18.22 -25.73 24.62
N SER A 822 -16.96 -25.95 25.02
CA SER A 822 -16.05 -24.90 25.47
C SER A 822 -15.68 -23.89 24.37
N ILE A 823 -15.92 -24.17 23.08
CA ILE A 823 -15.66 -23.22 21.98
C ILE A 823 -16.37 -21.87 22.21
N GLY A 824 -17.57 -21.89 22.80
CA GLY A 824 -18.34 -20.68 23.13
C GLY A 824 -17.69 -19.77 24.18
N LYS A 825 -16.63 -20.22 24.86
CA LYS A 825 -15.87 -19.40 25.82
C LYS A 825 -14.82 -18.50 25.16
N LEU A 826 -14.57 -18.64 23.86
CA LEU A 826 -13.59 -17.84 23.11
C LEU A 826 -14.12 -16.42 22.84
N LYS A 827 -14.20 -15.59 23.89
CA LYS A 827 -14.80 -14.25 23.83
C LYS A 827 -14.07 -13.26 22.92
N SER A 828 -12.79 -13.47 22.64
CA SER A 828 -11.99 -12.61 21.75
C SER A 828 -11.99 -13.06 20.29
N LEU A 829 -12.65 -14.17 19.95
CA LEU A 829 -12.59 -14.75 18.61
C LEU A 829 -13.33 -13.87 17.61
N VAL A 830 -12.59 -13.35 16.64
CA VAL A 830 -13.10 -12.47 15.57
C VAL A 830 -13.26 -13.22 14.25
N ARG A 831 -12.36 -14.17 13.95
CA ARG A 831 -12.38 -14.92 12.69
C ARG A 831 -12.27 -16.41 12.92
N LEU A 832 -13.29 -17.15 12.45
CA LEU A 832 -13.30 -18.60 12.43
C LEU A 832 -13.40 -19.09 10.98
N LEU A 833 -12.33 -19.73 10.52
CA LEU A 833 -12.26 -20.33 9.19
C LEU A 833 -12.19 -21.85 9.36
N MET A 834 -13.14 -22.58 8.82
CA MET A 834 -13.26 -24.04 8.93
C MET A 834 -13.77 -24.67 7.63
N GLU A 835 -13.38 -24.08 6.50
CA GLU A 835 -13.76 -24.54 5.16
C GLU A 835 -13.25 -25.96 4.88
N GLU A 836 -14.01 -26.75 4.13
CA GLU A 836 -13.68 -28.13 3.77
C GLU A 836 -13.41 -29.06 4.99
N THR A 837 -14.12 -28.86 6.11
CA THR A 837 -14.13 -29.77 7.28
C THR A 837 -15.28 -30.79 7.20
N ALA A 838 -15.21 -31.86 7.99
CA ALA A 838 -16.29 -32.86 8.12
C ALA A 838 -17.35 -32.49 9.17
N MET A 839 -17.38 -31.24 9.62
CA MET A 839 -18.29 -30.75 10.64
C MET A 839 -19.75 -30.90 10.21
N THR A 840 -20.59 -31.50 11.06
CA THR A 840 -22.02 -31.73 10.77
C THR A 840 -22.96 -30.96 11.69
N GLU A 841 -22.46 -30.36 12.76
CA GLU A 841 -23.28 -29.61 13.74
C GLU A 841 -22.42 -28.55 14.44
N LEU A 842 -23.08 -27.51 14.97
CA LEU A 842 -22.49 -26.50 15.86
C LEU A 842 -23.15 -26.63 17.24
N PRO A 843 -22.40 -26.52 18.36
CA PRO A 843 -22.98 -26.61 19.70
C PRO A 843 -23.85 -25.37 20.03
N GLU A 844 -24.80 -25.49 20.95
CA GLU A 844 -25.62 -24.34 21.40
C GLU A 844 -24.80 -23.23 22.08
N SER A 845 -23.61 -23.54 22.61
CA SER A 845 -22.70 -22.50 23.11
C SER A 845 -22.05 -21.67 22.01
N PHE A 846 -22.19 -22.05 20.73
CA PHE A 846 -21.56 -21.35 19.61
C PHE A 846 -22.07 -19.91 19.46
N GLY A 847 -23.34 -19.66 19.79
CA GLY A 847 -23.91 -18.30 19.84
C GLY A 847 -23.32 -17.39 20.92
N MET A 848 -22.45 -17.90 21.80
CA MET A 848 -21.76 -17.10 22.82
C MET A 848 -20.50 -16.39 22.30
N LEU A 849 -20.13 -16.60 21.03
CA LEU A 849 -18.97 -15.96 20.36
C LEU A 849 -19.27 -14.49 20.01
N SER A 850 -19.39 -13.65 21.04
CA SER A 850 -19.90 -12.28 20.92
C SER A 850 -19.09 -11.32 20.06
N ARG A 851 -17.82 -11.64 19.75
CA ARG A 851 -16.92 -10.83 18.90
C ARG A 851 -16.71 -11.38 17.49
N LEU A 852 -17.38 -12.47 17.12
CA LEU A 852 -17.17 -13.12 15.84
C LEU A 852 -17.70 -12.25 14.69
N MET A 853 -16.80 -11.83 13.80
CA MET A 853 -17.11 -11.00 12.63
C MET A 853 -17.09 -11.82 11.33
N VAL A 854 -16.24 -12.85 11.24
CA VAL A 854 -16.10 -13.65 10.02
C VAL A 854 -16.23 -15.14 10.36
N LEU A 855 -17.23 -15.79 9.77
CA LEU A 855 -17.42 -17.23 9.82
C LEU A 855 -17.42 -17.81 8.40
N ARG A 856 -16.35 -18.51 8.05
CA ARG A 856 -16.28 -19.25 6.78
C ARG A 856 -16.23 -20.73 7.05
N MET A 857 -17.24 -21.43 6.57
CA MET A 857 -17.39 -22.85 6.77
C MET A 857 -17.58 -23.64 5.47
N ALA A 858 -17.73 -22.98 4.32
CA ALA A 858 -17.88 -23.56 2.98
C ALA A 858 -17.28 -24.96 2.76
N LYS A 859 -18.08 -25.89 2.23
CA LYS A 859 -17.62 -27.24 1.83
C LYS A 859 -17.44 -27.34 0.32
N ARG A 860 -16.68 -28.35 -0.11
CA ARG A 860 -16.70 -28.75 -1.52
C ARG A 860 -18.03 -29.44 -1.83
N PRO A 861 -18.70 -29.07 -2.92
CA PRO A 861 -19.82 -29.86 -3.42
C PRO A 861 -19.33 -31.28 -3.74
N PRO A 862 -20.11 -32.34 -3.47
CA PRO A 862 -19.79 -33.67 -3.98
C PRO A 862 -19.73 -33.62 -5.52
N LEU A 863 -18.61 -34.07 -6.09
CA LEU A 863 -18.47 -34.26 -7.54
C LEU A 863 -19.12 -35.61 -7.91
N GLY A 864 -20.23 -35.58 -8.63
CA GLY A 864 -20.94 -36.78 -9.09
C GLY A 864 -21.84 -37.43 -8.03
N MET A 865 -22.97 -37.97 -8.48
CA MET A 865 -23.81 -38.85 -7.66
C MET A 865 -23.01 -40.11 -7.31
N PRO A 866 -23.13 -40.65 -6.09
CA PRO A 866 -22.65 -42.00 -5.83
C PRO A 866 -23.49 -42.98 -6.66
N GLU A 867 -22.94 -43.46 -7.77
CA GLU A 867 -23.31 -44.75 -8.34
C GLU A 867 -22.94 -45.81 -7.31
N ASN A 868 -23.83 -46.05 -6.35
CA ASN A 868 -24.05 -47.32 -5.65
C ASN A 868 -25.10 -47.08 -4.57
N GLY A 869 -26.22 -47.80 -4.70
CA GLY A 869 -27.42 -47.69 -3.88
C GLY A 869 -27.27 -48.18 -2.45
N GLU A 870 -26.53 -47.43 -1.63
CA GLU A 870 -26.69 -47.42 -0.17
C GLU A 870 -27.01 -45.98 0.28
N THR A 871 -28.28 -45.62 0.15
CA THR A 871 -28.86 -44.36 0.61
C THR A 871 -28.95 -44.32 2.12
N VAL A 872 -27.85 -44.00 2.81
CA VAL A 872 -27.97 -43.21 4.04
C VAL A 872 -27.97 -41.76 3.60
N GLN A 873 -29.15 -41.16 3.43
CA GLN A 873 -29.23 -39.72 3.22
C GLN A 873 -28.54 -39.05 4.42
N PRO A 874 -27.44 -38.31 4.20
CA PRO A 874 -26.71 -37.71 5.30
C PRO A 874 -27.59 -36.65 5.98
N LYS A 875 -27.64 -36.71 7.31
CA LYS A 875 -28.46 -35.85 8.17
C LYS A 875 -28.33 -34.37 7.80
N LEU A 876 -29.46 -33.67 7.64
CA LEU A 876 -29.52 -32.23 7.44
C LEU A 876 -28.95 -31.49 8.66
N VAL A 877 -28.25 -30.38 8.40
CA VAL A 877 -27.70 -29.52 9.45
C VAL A 877 -28.74 -28.48 9.86
N VAL A 878 -29.03 -28.43 11.16
CA VAL A 878 -29.88 -27.40 11.77
C VAL A 878 -28.98 -26.44 12.52
N LEU A 879 -29.14 -25.14 12.27
CA LEU A 879 -28.41 -24.10 13.00
C LEU A 879 -28.93 -24.02 14.45
N PRO A 880 -28.07 -23.86 15.46
CA PRO A 880 -28.49 -23.75 16.86
C PRO A 880 -29.36 -22.49 17.07
N THR A 881 -30.27 -22.53 18.04
CA THR A 881 -31.19 -21.41 18.31
C THR A 881 -30.47 -20.14 18.73
N SER A 882 -29.34 -20.30 19.40
CA SER A 882 -28.43 -19.23 19.81
C SER A 882 -27.63 -18.60 18.66
N PHE A 883 -27.66 -19.14 17.43
CA PHE A 883 -26.83 -18.66 16.32
C PHE A 883 -27.09 -17.18 15.99
N SER A 884 -28.33 -16.73 16.12
CA SER A 884 -28.74 -15.34 15.91
C SER A 884 -28.11 -14.35 16.91
N ASN A 885 -27.47 -14.81 17.98
CA ASN A 885 -26.81 -13.94 18.96
C ASN A 885 -25.45 -13.39 18.46
N LEU A 886 -24.98 -13.82 17.28
CA LEU A 886 -23.74 -13.35 16.66
C LEU A 886 -23.92 -11.97 16.01
N SER A 887 -24.29 -10.95 16.79
CA SER A 887 -24.70 -9.63 16.28
C SER A 887 -23.61 -8.84 15.56
N LEU A 888 -22.33 -9.14 15.82
CA LEU A 888 -21.16 -8.53 15.16
C LEU A 888 -20.72 -9.28 13.89
N LEU A 889 -21.42 -10.35 13.47
CA LEU A 889 -21.06 -11.13 12.30
C LEU A 889 -21.27 -10.31 11.02
N GLU A 890 -20.18 -10.04 10.29
CA GLU A 890 -20.15 -9.30 9.02
C GLU A 890 -20.19 -10.23 7.81
N GLU A 891 -19.56 -11.41 7.90
CA GLU A 891 -19.48 -12.38 6.81
C GLU A 891 -19.82 -13.79 7.29
N LEU A 892 -20.79 -14.41 6.60
CA LEU A 892 -21.14 -15.82 6.74
C LEU A 892 -21.04 -16.54 5.39
N ASP A 893 -20.06 -17.43 5.22
CA ASP A 893 -20.01 -18.39 4.10
C ASP A 893 -20.28 -19.81 4.59
N ALA A 894 -21.52 -20.26 4.42
CA ALA A 894 -22.04 -21.57 4.78
C ALA A 894 -22.39 -22.42 3.56
N ARG A 895 -21.68 -22.23 2.44
CA ARG A 895 -21.97 -22.93 1.20
C ARG A 895 -21.78 -24.45 1.32
N ALA A 896 -22.68 -25.22 0.71
CA ALA A 896 -22.62 -26.68 0.68
C ALA A 896 -22.60 -27.34 2.08
N TRP A 897 -23.19 -26.69 3.08
CA TRP A 897 -23.26 -27.22 4.45
C TRP A 897 -24.35 -28.24 4.69
N ARG A 898 -25.26 -28.45 3.73
CA ARG A 898 -26.49 -29.23 3.88
C ARG A 898 -27.41 -28.66 4.95
N ILE A 899 -27.45 -27.32 5.06
CA ILE A 899 -28.43 -26.63 5.89
C ILE A 899 -29.80 -26.91 5.30
N GLY A 900 -30.72 -27.40 6.13
CA GLY A 900 -32.08 -27.72 5.72
C GLY A 900 -33.07 -27.59 6.88
N GLY A 901 -34.35 -27.82 6.59
CA GLY A 901 -35.43 -27.57 7.55
C GLY A 901 -35.74 -26.08 7.71
N LYS A 902 -36.46 -25.73 8.79
CA LYS A 902 -36.84 -24.34 9.10
C LYS A 902 -35.64 -23.60 9.68
N ILE A 903 -35.15 -22.58 8.97
CA ILE A 903 -34.15 -21.64 9.50
C ILE A 903 -34.83 -20.74 10.55
N PRO A 904 -34.19 -20.45 11.71
CA PRO A 904 -34.74 -19.55 12.72
C PRO A 904 -35.12 -18.19 12.12
N ASP A 905 -36.26 -17.63 12.53
CA ASP A 905 -36.80 -16.37 11.98
C ASP A 905 -36.29 -15.11 12.70
N ASP A 906 -35.17 -15.22 13.42
CA ASP A 906 -34.54 -14.13 14.19
C ASP A 906 -33.21 -13.67 13.52
N PHE A 907 -33.14 -13.66 12.18
CA PHE A 907 -31.91 -13.28 11.46
C PHE A 907 -31.65 -11.77 11.51
N ASP A 908 -32.67 -10.97 11.77
CA ASP A 908 -32.59 -9.51 12.00
C ASP A 908 -31.62 -9.14 13.14
N LYS A 909 -31.38 -10.05 14.09
CA LYS A 909 -30.38 -9.89 15.16
C LYS A 909 -28.93 -9.87 14.66
N LEU A 910 -28.65 -10.41 13.47
CA LEU A 910 -27.34 -10.37 12.82
C LEU A 910 -27.12 -9.00 12.14
N SER A 911 -27.28 -7.92 12.91
CA SER A 911 -27.40 -6.54 12.40
C SER A 911 -26.16 -6.02 11.67
N SER A 912 -24.98 -6.63 11.88
CA SER A 912 -23.73 -6.25 11.23
C SER A 912 -23.46 -6.99 9.91
N LEU A 913 -24.33 -7.92 9.49
CA LEU A 913 -24.05 -8.83 8.38
C LEU A 913 -24.04 -8.10 7.04
N GLU A 914 -22.90 -8.13 6.34
CA GLU A 914 -22.72 -7.54 5.01
C GLU A 914 -22.75 -8.59 3.88
N ILE A 915 -22.28 -9.80 4.16
CA ILE A 915 -22.17 -10.89 3.17
C ILE A 915 -22.78 -12.16 3.74
N LEU A 916 -23.84 -12.65 3.06
CA LEU A 916 -24.49 -13.91 3.37
C LEU A 916 -24.40 -14.86 2.17
N ASN A 917 -23.63 -15.94 2.32
CA ASN A 917 -23.48 -16.97 1.31
C ASN A 917 -23.98 -18.33 1.83
N LEU A 918 -25.13 -18.75 1.32
CA LEU A 918 -25.78 -20.01 1.67
C LEU A 918 -25.97 -20.92 0.44
N GLY A 919 -25.22 -20.72 -0.65
CA GLY A 919 -25.37 -21.54 -1.86
C GLY A 919 -25.20 -23.05 -1.63
N LYS A 920 -25.76 -23.88 -2.51
CA LYS A 920 -25.67 -25.36 -2.46
C LYS A 920 -26.22 -25.98 -1.17
N ASN A 921 -27.28 -25.43 -0.59
CA ASN A 921 -27.95 -25.97 0.61
C ASN A 921 -29.37 -26.48 0.29
N ASN A 922 -30.03 -27.12 1.26
CA ASN A 922 -31.26 -27.91 1.13
C ASN A 922 -32.45 -27.31 1.91
N PHE A 923 -32.52 -25.98 2.03
CA PHE A 923 -33.67 -25.30 2.65
C PHE A 923 -34.72 -24.93 1.61
N HIS A 924 -35.98 -24.97 2.01
CA HIS A 924 -37.13 -24.68 1.13
C HIS A 924 -37.47 -23.19 1.09
N SER A 925 -37.16 -22.45 2.15
CA SER A 925 -37.41 -21.02 2.29
C SER A 925 -36.35 -20.38 3.21
N LEU A 926 -36.18 -19.07 3.05
CA LEU A 926 -35.37 -18.23 3.94
C LEU A 926 -36.27 -17.49 4.94
N PRO A 927 -35.74 -17.06 6.10
CA PRO A 927 -36.53 -16.36 7.11
C PRO A 927 -36.99 -14.97 6.65
N SER A 928 -38.15 -14.53 7.12
CA SER A 928 -38.74 -13.24 6.75
C SER A 928 -38.00 -12.06 7.36
N SER A 929 -37.32 -12.29 8.50
CA SER A 929 -36.44 -11.33 9.17
C SER A 929 -35.19 -10.92 8.38
N LEU A 930 -34.88 -11.55 7.24
CA LEU A 930 -33.80 -11.09 6.35
C LEU A 930 -33.98 -9.62 5.92
N ARG A 931 -35.23 -9.14 5.83
CA ARG A 931 -35.53 -7.73 5.56
C ARG A 931 -34.92 -6.77 6.59
N GLY A 932 -34.72 -7.22 7.83
CA GLY A 932 -34.13 -6.44 8.92
C GLY A 932 -32.62 -6.25 8.84
N LEU A 933 -31.93 -6.96 7.93
CA LEU A 933 -30.47 -6.87 7.75
C LEU A 933 -30.06 -5.61 6.98
N SER A 934 -30.10 -4.47 7.66
CA SER A 934 -29.89 -3.15 7.05
C SER A 934 -28.51 -2.93 6.44
N LEU A 935 -27.49 -3.71 6.81
CA LEU A 935 -26.14 -3.62 6.25
C LEU A 935 -25.81 -4.67 5.18
N LEU A 936 -26.75 -5.57 4.86
CA LEU A 936 -26.51 -6.69 3.93
C LEU A 936 -26.33 -6.20 2.50
N LYS A 937 -25.10 -6.33 1.97
CA LYS A 937 -24.75 -5.93 0.61
C LYS A 937 -24.84 -7.10 -0.37
N LYS A 938 -24.52 -8.32 0.05
CA LYS A 938 -24.43 -9.49 -0.82
C LYS A 938 -25.23 -10.67 -0.30
N LEU A 939 -26.15 -11.17 -1.13
CA LEU A 939 -26.91 -12.40 -0.89
C LEU A 939 -26.59 -13.43 -1.97
N LEU A 940 -25.88 -14.48 -1.60
CA LEU A 940 -25.42 -15.53 -2.51
C LEU A 940 -26.08 -16.86 -2.15
N LEU A 941 -26.98 -17.33 -3.02
CA LEU A 941 -27.75 -18.56 -2.90
C LEU A 941 -27.65 -19.47 -4.15
N PRO A 942 -26.53 -19.52 -4.91
CA PRO A 942 -26.51 -20.31 -6.13
C PRO A 942 -26.66 -21.80 -5.82
N HIS A 943 -27.41 -22.53 -6.65
CA HIS A 943 -27.69 -23.97 -6.54
C HIS A 943 -28.42 -24.38 -5.25
N CYS A 944 -29.29 -23.53 -4.71
CA CYS A 944 -30.25 -23.96 -3.68
C CYS A 944 -31.47 -24.59 -4.36
N GLU A 945 -31.33 -25.85 -4.80
CA GLU A 945 -32.27 -26.51 -5.72
C GLU A 945 -33.67 -26.73 -5.14
N GLU A 946 -33.82 -26.75 -3.82
CA GLU A 946 -35.10 -26.92 -3.11
C GLU A 946 -35.79 -25.59 -2.72
N LEU A 947 -35.14 -24.45 -2.96
CA LEU A 947 -35.66 -23.13 -2.59
C LEU A 947 -36.89 -22.78 -3.44
N LYS A 948 -38.04 -22.57 -2.79
CA LYS A 948 -39.33 -22.30 -3.47
C LYS A 948 -39.67 -20.83 -3.61
N SER A 949 -39.26 -19.99 -2.66
CA SER A 949 -39.56 -18.56 -2.67
C SER A 949 -38.45 -17.72 -2.04
N LEU A 950 -38.32 -16.49 -2.52
CA LEU A 950 -37.51 -15.46 -1.86
C LEU A 950 -38.37 -14.58 -0.94
N PRO A 951 -37.98 -14.36 0.33
CA PRO A 951 -38.68 -13.48 1.25
C PRO A 951 -38.42 -11.99 0.91
N PRO A 952 -39.07 -11.04 1.61
CA PRO A 952 -38.73 -9.63 1.52
C PRO A 952 -37.24 -9.40 1.81
N LEU A 953 -36.56 -8.68 0.91
CA LEU A 953 -35.13 -8.44 0.97
C LEU A 953 -34.81 -7.02 1.50
N PRO A 954 -33.66 -6.81 2.15
CA PRO A 954 -33.26 -5.49 2.66
C PRO A 954 -32.81 -4.55 1.53
N SER A 955 -33.10 -3.25 1.67
CA SER A 955 -32.86 -2.23 0.64
C SER A 955 -31.38 -1.94 0.35
N SER A 956 -30.47 -2.34 1.24
CA SER A 956 -29.02 -2.15 1.12
C SER A 956 -28.32 -3.14 0.19
N LEU A 957 -29.05 -4.13 -0.34
CA LEU A 957 -28.50 -5.14 -1.23
C LEU A 957 -27.96 -4.53 -2.53
N GLN A 958 -26.77 -4.99 -2.88
CA GLN A 958 -26.01 -4.58 -4.04
C GLN A 958 -25.84 -5.73 -5.04
N GLU A 959 -25.79 -6.97 -4.55
CA GLU A 959 -25.62 -8.19 -5.33
C GLU A 959 -26.54 -9.30 -4.81
N VAL A 960 -27.36 -9.84 -5.71
CA VAL A 960 -28.23 -11.01 -5.45
C VAL A 960 -27.93 -12.07 -6.49
N ASN A 961 -27.41 -13.22 -6.04
CA ASN A 961 -27.12 -14.35 -6.92
C ASN A 961 -27.89 -15.58 -6.46
N ILE A 962 -28.90 -15.97 -7.25
CA ILE A 962 -29.75 -17.14 -7.02
C ILE A 962 -29.75 -18.08 -8.23
N ALA A 963 -28.65 -18.11 -8.99
CA ALA A 963 -28.51 -18.96 -10.15
C ALA A 963 -28.71 -20.44 -9.80
N ASN A 964 -29.33 -21.21 -10.70
CA ASN A 964 -29.57 -22.64 -10.59
C ASN A 964 -30.49 -23.04 -9.42
N CYS A 965 -31.42 -22.16 -9.02
CA CYS A 965 -32.50 -22.48 -8.08
C CYS A 965 -33.74 -22.96 -8.84
N PHE A 966 -33.72 -24.20 -9.33
CA PHE A 966 -34.73 -24.73 -10.26
C PHE A 966 -36.17 -24.81 -9.68
N ALA A 967 -36.30 -24.97 -8.35
CA ALA A 967 -37.60 -25.02 -7.68
C ALA A 967 -38.19 -23.63 -7.35
N LEU A 968 -37.47 -22.53 -7.65
CA LEU A 968 -37.90 -21.19 -7.28
C LEU A 968 -39.12 -20.77 -8.09
N GLU A 969 -40.26 -20.59 -7.43
CA GLU A 969 -41.56 -20.27 -8.04
C GLU A 969 -41.90 -18.78 -7.94
N SER A 970 -41.48 -18.11 -6.85
CA SER A 970 -41.84 -16.72 -6.58
C SER A 970 -40.70 -15.89 -6.00
N ILE A 971 -40.66 -14.62 -6.37
CA ILE A 971 -39.71 -13.62 -5.87
C ILE A 971 -40.54 -12.45 -5.31
N TYR A 972 -40.21 -12.00 -4.11
CA TYR A 972 -40.85 -10.83 -3.50
C TYR A 972 -40.50 -9.55 -4.28
N ASP A 973 -41.34 -8.51 -4.16
CA ASP A 973 -41.16 -7.24 -4.86
C ASP A 973 -39.78 -6.60 -4.60
N LEU A 974 -39.04 -6.33 -5.68
CA LEU A 974 -37.69 -5.80 -5.67
C LEU A 974 -37.63 -4.26 -5.76
N SER A 975 -38.78 -3.56 -5.75
CA SER A 975 -38.84 -2.11 -5.99
C SER A 975 -38.05 -1.28 -4.99
N ASN A 976 -37.83 -1.82 -3.78
CA ASN A 976 -37.07 -1.16 -2.72
C ASN A 976 -35.55 -1.33 -2.84
N LEU A 977 -35.05 -2.07 -3.83
CA LEU A 977 -33.62 -2.39 -4.00
C LEU A 977 -32.91 -1.40 -4.93
N GLY A 978 -32.98 -0.10 -4.62
CA GLY A 978 -32.43 0.97 -5.47
C GLY A 978 -30.91 0.89 -5.71
N ASP A 979 -30.16 0.27 -4.81
CA ASP A 979 -28.70 0.11 -4.87
C ASP A 979 -28.24 -1.18 -5.57
N LEU A 980 -29.17 -2.06 -5.94
CA LEU A 980 -28.89 -3.35 -6.58
C LEU A 980 -28.28 -3.13 -7.97
N TYR A 981 -27.02 -3.54 -8.14
CA TYR A 981 -26.33 -3.46 -9.43
C TYR A 981 -26.14 -4.81 -10.11
N ASP A 982 -26.22 -5.93 -9.38
CA ASP A 982 -26.05 -7.28 -9.92
C ASP A 982 -27.18 -8.22 -9.49
N LEU A 983 -27.93 -8.73 -10.47
CA LEU A 983 -29.00 -9.71 -10.28
C LEU A 983 -28.77 -10.92 -11.18
N ASN A 984 -28.52 -12.07 -10.57
CA ASN A 984 -28.33 -13.33 -11.27
C ASN A 984 -29.41 -14.36 -10.89
N LEU A 985 -30.23 -14.71 -11.89
CA LEU A 985 -31.38 -15.60 -11.86
C LEU A 985 -31.23 -16.77 -12.82
N THR A 986 -30.04 -16.99 -13.39
CA THR A 986 -29.80 -18.01 -14.43
C THR A 986 -30.42 -19.37 -14.03
N ASN A 987 -31.16 -19.99 -14.95
CA ASN A 987 -31.83 -21.29 -14.80
C ASN A 987 -32.91 -21.36 -13.70
N CYS A 988 -33.51 -20.23 -13.31
CA CYS A 988 -34.71 -20.21 -12.46
C CYS A 988 -35.98 -20.42 -13.32
N GLU A 989 -36.17 -21.64 -13.84
CA GLU A 989 -37.17 -21.98 -14.86
C GLU A 989 -38.63 -21.76 -14.43
N LYS A 990 -38.93 -21.92 -13.14
CA LYS A 990 -40.28 -21.81 -12.57
C LYS A 990 -40.69 -20.40 -12.16
N VAL A 991 -39.75 -19.44 -12.15
CA VAL A 991 -40.06 -18.05 -11.80
C VAL A 991 -40.94 -17.47 -12.90
N VAL A 992 -42.19 -17.14 -12.55
CA VAL A 992 -43.18 -16.59 -13.49
C VAL A 992 -43.10 -15.07 -13.63
N ASP A 993 -42.58 -14.38 -12.62
CA ASP A 993 -42.48 -12.92 -12.63
C ASP A 993 -41.34 -12.40 -11.72
N ILE A 994 -40.85 -11.18 -12.01
CA ILE A 994 -39.87 -10.43 -11.21
C ILE A 994 -40.45 -9.03 -10.91
N PRO A 995 -41.31 -8.88 -9.87
CA PRO A 995 -41.95 -7.61 -9.55
C PRO A 995 -40.93 -6.53 -9.12
N GLY A 996 -41.10 -5.30 -9.59
CA GLY A 996 -40.25 -4.16 -9.23
C GLY A 996 -38.92 -4.06 -10.00
N LEU A 997 -38.73 -4.88 -11.04
CA LEU A 997 -37.51 -4.84 -11.88
C LEU A 997 -37.32 -3.46 -12.55
N GLU A 998 -38.41 -2.82 -12.95
CA GLU A 998 -38.45 -1.49 -13.56
C GLU A 998 -37.95 -0.38 -12.63
N CYS A 999 -37.99 -0.60 -11.31
CA CYS A 999 -37.56 0.35 -10.29
C CYS A 999 -36.04 0.26 -10.01
N LEU A 1000 -35.33 -0.74 -10.54
CA LEU A 1000 -33.91 -1.00 -10.27
C LEU A 1000 -32.97 -0.07 -11.07
N ASN A 1001 -32.94 1.19 -10.67
CA ASN A 1001 -32.22 2.25 -11.37
C ASN A 1001 -30.69 2.11 -11.37
N SER A 1002 -30.12 1.25 -10.51
CA SER A 1002 -28.67 1.02 -10.42
C SER A 1002 -28.21 -0.26 -11.12
N LEU A 1003 -29.13 -1.03 -11.70
CA LEU A 1003 -28.84 -2.35 -12.28
C LEU A 1003 -27.83 -2.24 -13.43
N ARG A 1004 -26.72 -2.96 -13.30
CA ARG A 1004 -25.65 -3.04 -14.31
C ARG A 1004 -25.56 -4.42 -14.94
N THR A 1005 -25.96 -5.46 -14.23
CA THR A 1005 -25.95 -6.83 -14.73
C THR A 1005 -27.26 -7.54 -14.40
N LEU A 1006 -27.84 -8.16 -15.43
CA LEU A 1006 -29.02 -9.00 -15.30
C LEU A 1006 -28.79 -10.31 -16.06
N TYR A 1007 -28.71 -11.42 -15.32
CA TYR A 1007 -28.53 -12.75 -15.91
C TYR A 1007 -29.78 -13.58 -15.63
N MET A 1008 -30.53 -13.92 -16.68
CA MET A 1008 -31.78 -14.70 -16.58
C MET A 1008 -31.89 -15.75 -17.71
N SER A 1009 -30.77 -16.18 -18.28
CA SER A 1009 -30.75 -17.32 -19.22
C SER A 1009 -31.46 -18.52 -18.62
N GLY A 1010 -32.25 -19.25 -19.41
CA GLY A 1010 -33.04 -20.38 -18.93
C GLY A 1010 -34.32 -20.02 -18.17
N CYS A 1011 -34.58 -18.75 -17.88
CA CYS A 1011 -35.82 -18.30 -17.23
C CYS A 1011 -36.96 -18.08 -18.24
N ASN A 1012 -37.49 -19.17 -18.79
CA ASN A 1012 -38.50 -19.10 -19.86
C ASN A 1012 -39.86 -18.56 -19.37
N SER A 1013 -40.26 -18.88 -18.14
CA SER A 1013 -41.59 -18.56 -17.62
C SER A 1013 -41.78 -17.06 -17.33
N CYS A 1014 -40.75 -16.36 -16.86
CA CYS A 1014 -40.78 -14.91 -16.62
C CYS A 1014 -40.28 -14.08 -17.81
N PHE A 1015 -39.98 -14.71 -18.95
CA PHE A 1015 -39.43 -14.01 -20.11
C PHE A 1015 -40.33 -12.88 -20.61
N ALA A 1016 -41.59 -13.20 -20.93
CA ALA A 1016 -42.57 -12.22 -21.42
C ALA A 1016 -42.84 -11.05 -20.44
N PRO A 1017 -43.12 -11.29 -19.13
CA PRO A 1017 -43.34 -10.18 -18.20
C PRO A 1017 -42.09 -9.33 -17.97
N VAL A 1018 -40.89 -9.91 -17.99
CA VAL A 1018 -39.64 -9.14 -17.86
C VAL A 1018 -39.39 -8.26 -19.06
N GLN A 1019 -39.65 -8.74 -20.29
CA GLN A 1019 -39.51 -7.93 -21.50
C GLN A 1019 -40.33 -6.63 -21.43
N ARG A 1020 -41.56 -6.68 -20.91
CA ARG A 1020 -42.43 -5.51 -20.75
C ARG A 1020 -41.91 -4.49 -19.74
N ARG A 1021 -41.05 -4.91 -18.80
CA ARG A 1021 -40.49 -4.08 -17.72
C ARG A 1021 -39.08 -3.57 -18.00
N LEU A 1022 -38.42 -4.03 -19.07
CA LEU A 1022 -37.12 -3.52 -19.51
C LEU A 1022 -37.25 -2.12 -20.10
N SER A 1023 -37.26 -1.11 -19.23
CA SER A 1023 -37.34 0.29 -19.61
C SER A 1023 -36.06 0.78 -20.30
N LYS A 1024 -36.19 1.89 -21.04
CA LYS A 1024 -35.05 2.67 -21.56
C LYS A 1024 -34.02 2.98 -20.47
N VAL A 1025 -34.47 3.35 -19.27
CA VAL A 1025 -33.61 3.73 -18.14
C VAL A 1025 -32.77 2.54 -17.67
N SER A 1026 -33.39 1.36 -17.55
CA SER A 1026 -32.71 0.11 -17.16
C SER A 1026 -31.66 -0.30 -18.21
N LEU A 1027 -32.02 -0.27 -19.50
CA LEU A 1027 -31.13 -0.67 -20.60
C LEU A 1027 -29.95 0.31 -20.84
N LYS A 1028 -30.12 1.59 -20.53
CA LYS A 1028 -29.06 2.61 -20.61
C LYS A 1028 -27.87 2.28 -19.70
N LYS A 1029 -28.15 1.76 -18.49
CA LYS A 1029 -27.12 1.47 -17.46
C LYS A 1029 -26.62 0.02 -17.47
N LEU A 1030 -27.38 -0.91 -18.07
CA LEU A 1030 -27.00 -2.31 -18.21
C LEU A 1030 -25.71 -2.46 -19.03
N LYS A 1031 -24.72 -3.10 -18.40
CA LYS A 1031 -23.45 -3.51 -19.01
C LYS A 1031 -23.53 -4.91 -19.59
N ASN A 1032 -24.15 -5.84 -18.87
CA ASN A 1032 -24.37 -7.20 -19.34
C ASN A 1032 -25.83 -7.60 -19.10
N LEU A 1033 -26.42 -8.19 -20.12
CA LEU A 1033 -27.77 -8.72 -20.08
C LEU A 1033 -27.75 -10.10 -20.75
N SER A 1034 -28.31 -11.09 -20.07
CA SER A 1034 -28.48 -12.43 -20.63
C SER A 1034 -29.90 -12.92 -20.42
N MET A 1035 -30.57 -13.36 -21.49
CA MET A 1035 -31.97 -13.80 -21.45
C MET A 1035 -32.26 -14.87 -22.51
N PRO A 1036 -33.35 -15.65 -22.39
CA PRO A 1036 -33.82 -16.53 -23.46
C PRO A 1036 -34.07 -15.76 -24.75
N GLY A 1037 -33.78 -16.34 -25.93
CA GLY A 1037 -34.14 -15.76 -27.21
C GLY A 1037 -33.15 -16.02 -28.35
N SER A 1038 -33.64 -15.90 -29.59
CA SER A 1038 -32.90 -16.25 -30.81
C SER A 1038 -32.74 -15.09 -31.82
N LYS A 1039 -33.16 -13.88 -31.43
CA LYS A 1039 -33.18 -12.69 -32.29
C LYS A 1039 -32.28 -11.59 -31.74
N ILE A 1040 -31.64 -10.86 -32.65
CA ILE A 1040 -30.94 -9.59 -32.39
C ILE A 1040 -31.57 -8.51 -33.28
N PRO A 1041 -31.52 -7.23 -32.90
CA PRO A 1041 -32.13 -6.18 -33.71
C PRO A 1041 -31.46 -6.06 -35.08
N SER A 1042 -32.27 -5.84 -36.13
CA SER A 1042 -31.80 -5.80 -37.53
C SER A 1042 -30.84 -4.64 -37.82
N TRP A 1043 -30.87 -3.59 -37.01
CA TRP A 1043 -29.98 -2.43 -37.09
C TRP A 1043 -28.60 -2.67 -36.49
N PHE A 1044 -28.34 -3.84 -35.89
CA PHE A 1044 -26.98 -4.27 -35.56
C PHE A 1044 -26.28 -4.84 -36.79
N SER A 1045 -24.99 -4.51 -36.95
CA SER A 1045 -24.18 -4.98 -38.08
C SER A 1045 -23.30 -6.16 -37.69
N GLN A 1046 -23.16 -7.17 -38.55
CA GLN A 1046 -22.33 -8.36 -38.28
C GLN A 1046 -20.82 -8.03 -38.21
N GLU A 1047 -20.37 -7.09 -39.05
CA GLU A 1047 -19.02 -6.51 -39.04
C GLU A 1047 -19.16 -4.99 -39.15
N VAL A 1048 -18.38 -4.23 -38.39
CA VAL A 1048 -18.40 -2.76 -38.44
C VAL A 1048 -17.00 -2.23 -38.73
N THR A 1049 -16.87 -1.38 -39.75
CA THR A 1049 -15.66 -0.57 -39.96
C THR A 1049 -15.87 0.79 -39.29
N PHE A 1050 -15.03 1.10 -38.31
CA PHE A 1050 -15.08 2.37 -37.61
C PHE A 1050 -14.60 3.51 -38.51
N SER A 1051 -15.45 4.51 -38.71
CA SER A 1051 -15.12 5.78 -39.34
C SER A 1051 -15.24 6.90 -38.32
N LYS A 1052 -14.20 7.73 -38.20
CA LYS A 1052 -14.18 8.84 -37.25
C LYS A 1052 -15.04 9.99 -37.77
N HIS A 1053 -16.12 10.32 -37.08
CA HIS A 1053 -16.91 11.51 -37.38
C HIS A 1053 -16.17 12.80 -36.95
N LYS A 1054 -16.31 13.87 -37.74
CA LYS A 1054 -15.66 15.16 -37.45
C LYS A 1054 -16.23 15.86 -36.21
N ASN A 1055 -17.50 15.62 -35.87
CA ASN A 1055 -18.27 16.38 -34.87
C ASN A 1055 -18.93 15.52 -33.78
N ARG A 1056 -18.68 14.21 -33.73
CA ARG A 1056 -19.27 13.32 -32.70
C ARG A 1056 -18.21 12.33 -32.21
N GLU A 1057 -18.00 12.25 -30.90
CA GLU A 1057 -17.10 11.27 -30.30
C GLU A 1057 -17.78 9.92 -30.10
N ILE A 1058 -17.02 8.83 -30.18
CA ILE A 1058 -17.51 7.50 -29.81
C ILE A 1058 -17.55 7.37 -28.28
N LYS A 1059 -18.71 7.01 -27.72
CA LYS A 1059 -18.93 6.83 -26.28
C LYS A 1059 -18.97 5.36 -25.86
N GLY A 1060 -19.21 4.43 -26.79
CA GLY A 1060 -19.20 3.01 -26.48
C GLY A 1060 -19.43 2.10 -27.69
N VAL A 1061 -19.37 0.79 -27.42
CA VAL A 1061 -19.70 -0.28 -28.37
C VAL A 1061 -20.63 -1.26 -27.68
N ILE A 1062 -21.76 -1.58 -28.33
CA ILE A 1062 -22.69 -2.63 -27.88
C ILE A 1062 -22.51 -3.83 -28.78
N ILE A 1063 -22.33 -5.00 -28.18
CA ILE A 1063 -22.23 -6.28 -28.88
C ILE A 1063 -23.39 -7.15 -28.41
N ALA A 1064 -24.21 -7.61 -29.36
CA ALA A 1064 -25.25 -8.59 -29.11
C ALA A 1064 -24.84 -9.92 -29.76
N VAL A 1065 -24.95 -11.03 -29.03
CA VAL A 1065 -24.67 -12.38 -29.55
C VAL A 1065 -25.79 -13.34 -29.18
N VAL A 1066 -26.11 -14.25 -30.10
CA VAL A 1066 -26.97 -15.40 -29.83
C VAL A 1066 -26.08 -16.63 -29.75
N VAL A 1067 -26.13 -17.28 -28.60
CA VAL A 1067 -25.29 -18.42 -28.30
C VAL A 1067 -26.19 -19.61 -27.98
N SER A 1068 -25.75 -20.80 -28.32
CA SER A 1068 -26.35 -22.05 -27.84
C SER A 1068 -25.23 -23.01 -27.41
N VAL A 1069 -25.55 -23.87 -26.44
CA VAL A 1069 -24.64 -24.92 -25.96
C VAL A 1069 -25.26 -26.26 -26.31
N ASN A 1070 -24.52 -27.11 -27.02
CA ASN A 1070 -25.00 -28.42 -27.47
C ASN A 1070 -24.53 -29.56 -26.53
N ASN A 1071 -24.99 -30.79 -26.79
CA ASN A 1071 -24.78 -31.96 -25.91
C ASN A 1071 -23.31 -32.41 -25.76
N GLU A 1072 -22.36 -31.80 -26.47
CA GLU A 1072 -20.93 -32.09 -26.27
C GLU A 1072 -20.40 -31.59 -24.92
N ILE A 1073 -21.06 -30.63 -24.28
CA ILE A 1073 -20.81 -30.28 -22.87
C ILE A 1073 -21.73 -31.15 -22.00
N PRO A 1074 -21.18 -32.09 -21.21
CA PRO A 1074 -21.97 -32.91 -20.30
C PRO A 1074 -22.80 -32.01 -19.37
N ASP A 1075 -24.04 -32.41 -19.09
CA ASP A 1075 -24.94 -31.62 -18.24
C ASP A 1075 -24.29 -31.27 -16.90
N ASP A 1076 -23.57 -32.21 -16.29
CA ASP A 1076 -22.80 -32.03 -15.05
C ASP A 1076 -21.78 -30.88 -15.12
N LEU A 1077 -21.11 -30.72 -16.27
CA LEU A 1077 -20.16 -29.63 -16.51
C LEU A 1077 -20.89 -28.31 -16.79
N ARG A 1078 -22.09 -28.32 -17.38
CA ARG A 1078 -22.89 -27.09 -17.61
C ARG A 1078 -23.25 -26.39 -16.30
N TYR A 1079 -23.50 -27.15 -15.23
CA TYR A 1079 -23.82 -26.59 -13.91
C TYR A 1079 -22.63 -25.90 -13.24
N GLU A 1080 -21.39 -26.29 -13.58
CA GLU A 1080 -20.19 -25.75 -12.95
C GLU A 1080 -19.56 -24.60 -13.75
N LEU A 1081 -20.02 -24.36 -14.98
CA LEU A 1081 -19.47 -23.32 -15.86
C LEU A 1081 -19.96 -21.93 -15.43
N PRO A 1082 -19.05 -21.04 -15.00
CA PRO A 1082 -19.44 -19.69 -14.61
C PRO A 1082 -19.78 -18.82 -15.83
N ALA A 1083 -19.11 -19.05 -16.98
CA ALA A 1083 -19.15 -18.20 -18.16
C ALA A 1083 -18.85 -18.98 -19.46
N ILE A 1084 -19.28 -18.43 -20.60
CA ILE A 1084 -18.80 -18.81 -21.94
C ILE A 1084 -17.66 -17.86 -22.32
N VAL A 1085 -16.44 -18.38 -22.39
CA VAL A 1085 -15.23 -17.58 -22.69
C VAL A 1085 -14.80 -17.63 -24.16
N ASP A 1086 -15.39 -18.53 -24.95
CA ASP A 1086 -14.97 -18.83 -26.32
C ASP A 1086 -15.35 -17.78 -27.37
N ILE A 1087 -16.19 -16.81 -27.02
CA ILE A 1087 -16.65 -15.79 -27.96
C ILE A 1087 -15.80 -14.54 -27.78
N HIS A 1088 -15.09 -14.15 -28.83
CA HIS A 1088 -14.11 -13.07 -28.79
C HIS A 1088 -14.51 -11.92 -29.72
N ALA A 1089 -14.35 -10.67 -29.25
CA ALA A 1089 -14.32 -9.49 -30.10
C ALA A 1089 -12.88 -9.18 -30.54
N LYS A 1090 -12.66 -8.97 -31.84
CA LYS A 1090 -11.38 -8.65 -32.47
C LYS A 1090 -11.42 -7.26 -33.10
N ILE A 1091 -10.34 -6.51 -32.93
CA ILE A 1091 -10.07 -5.29 -33.71
C ILE A 1091 -9.04 -5.63 -34.79
N LEU A 1092 -9.40 -5.35 -36.04
CA LEU A 1092 -8.57 -5.62 -37.23
C LEU A 1092 -8.14 -4.29 -37.85
N ALA A 1093 -6.86 -4.18 -38.20
CA ALA A 1093 -6.33 -3.08 -39.00
C ALA A 1093 -5.59 -3.65 -40.21
N GLN A 1094 -6.05 -3.33 -41.43
CA GLN A 1094 -5.52 -3.94 -42.67
C GLN A 1094 -5.48 -5.48 -42.59
N ASN A 1095 -6.56 -6.09 -42.10
CA ASN A 1095 -6.70 -7.55 -41.86
C ASN A 1095 -5.70 -8.18 -40.86
N LYS A 1096 -4.97 -7.37 -40.09
CA LYS A 1096 -4.14 -7.86 -38.96
C LYS A 1096 -4.82 -7.57 -37.63
N THR A 1097 -4.94 -8.59 -36.79
CA THR A 1097 -5.48 -8.48 -35.43
C THR A 1097 -4.61 -7.56 -34.58
N ARG A 1098 -5.22 -6.53 -34.00
CA ARG A 1098 -4.59 -5.57 -33.08
C ARG A 1098 -4.99 -5.82 -31.63
N LEU A 1099 -6.23 -6.23 -31.41
CA LEU A 1099 -6.77 -6.57 -30.10
C LEU A 1099 -7.67 -7.81 -30.22
N THR A 1100 -7.68 -8.65 -29.20
CA THR A 1100 -8.66 -9.73 -29.01
C THR A 1100 -9.10 -9.69 -27.56
N THR A 1101 -10.41 -9.69 -27.33
CA THR A 1101 -11.01 -9.63 -26.00
C THR A 1101 -12.15 -10.63 -25.93
N ALA A 1102 -12.18 -11.47 -24.90
CA ALA A 1102 -13.31 -12.38 -24.66
C ALA A 1102 -14.53 -11.62 -24.17
N LEU A 1103 -15.71 -11.97 -24.67
CA LEU A 1103 -16.98 -11.46 -24.16
C LEU A 1103 -17.27 -12.12 -22.81
N HIS A 1104 -17.72 -11.34 -21.83
CA HIS A 1104 -17.99 -11.84 -20.48
C HIS A 1104 -19.42 -12.38 -20.38
N LEU A 1105 -19.64 -13.54 -21.00
CA LEU A 1105 -20.96 -14.15 -21.14
C LEU A 1105 -21.26 -15.08 -19.94
N LEU A 1106 -21.79 -14.52 -18.85
CA LEU A 1106 -22.27 -15.32 -17.71
C LEU A 1106 -23.71 -15.78 -17.94
N GLY A 1107 -24.10 -16.85 -17.24
CA GLY A 1107 -25.46 -17.39 -17.31
C GLY A 1107 -25.63 -18.38 -18.45
N VAL A 1108 -24.89 -19.50 -18.37
CA VAL A 1108 -25.02 -20.62 -19.31
C VAL A 1108 -26.37 -21.32 -19.07
N PRO A 1109 -27.27 -21.40 -20.06
CA PRO A 1109 -28.51 -22.13 -19.86
C PRO A 1109 -28.24 -23.62 -19.70
N LYS A 1110 -29.06 -24.29 -18.89
CA LYS A 1110 -29.05 -25.75 -18.76
C LYS A 1110 -29.44 -26.44 -20.07
N THR A 1111 -30.35 -25.83 -20.82
CA THR A 1111 -30.91 -26.37 -22.06
C THR A 1111 -30.09 -25.96 -23.29
N ASN A 1112 -30.31 -26.63 -24.43
CA ASN A 1112 -29.70 -26.26 -25.70
C ASN A 1112 -30.37 -25.05 -26.38
N GLN A 1113 -31.17 -24.29 -25.63
CA GLN A 1113 -31.93 -23.18 -26.17
C GLN A 1113 -31.02 -22.01 -26.52
N ASP A 1114 -31.46 -21.27 -27.53
CA ASP A 1114 -30.84 -20.02 -27.93
C ASP A 1114 -31.07 -19.00 -26.82
N HIS A 1115 -29.99 -18.29 -26.48
CA HIS A 1115 -30.04 -17.22 -25.51
C HIS A 1115 -29.26 -16.03 -26.04
N VAL A 1116 -29.80 -14.85 -25.77
CA VAL A 1116 -29.26 -13.56 -26.21
C VAL A 1116 -28.41 -13.00 -25.09
N HIS A 1117 -27.18 -12.62 -25.43
CA HIS A 1117 -26.33 -11.80 -24.59
C HIS A 1117 -26.16 -10.42 -25.21
N LEU A 1118 -26.27 -9.38 -24.39
CA LEU A 1118 -25.96 -8.00 -24.77
C LEU A 1118 -24.87 -7.46 -23.84
N CYS A 1119 -23.73 -7.11 -24.42
CA CYS A 1119 -22.55 -6.59 -23.73
C CYS A 1119 -22.29 -5.14 -24.18
N ARG A 1120 -22.30 -4.20 -23.23
CA ARG A 1120 -22.05 -2.78 -23.48
C ARG A 1120 -20.69 -2.35 -22.93
N TYR A 1121 -19.81 -1.92 -23.83
CA TYR A 1121 -18.45 -1.49 -23.52
C TYR A 1121 -18.35 0.05 -23.53
N PRO A 1122 -17.92 0.68 -22.41
CA PRO A 1122 -17.77 2.14 -22.34
C PRO A 1122 -16.53 2.65 -23.08
N ALA A 1123 -16.45 3.95 -23.33
CA ALA A 1123 -15.34 4.62 -24.03
C ALA A 1123 -13.94 4.29 -23.50
N CYS A 1124 -13.80 4.07 -22.18
CA CYS A 1124 -12.52 3.73 -21.56
C CYS A 1124 -12.06 2.29 -21.84
N HIS A 1125 -12.96 1.40 -22.26
CA HIS A 1125 -12.64 0.00 -22.51
C HIS A 1125 -11.71 -0.14 -23.73
N PRO A 1126 -10.69 -1.03 -23.72
CA PRO A 1126 -9.76 -1.20 -24.84
C PRO A 1126 -10.42 -1.46 -26.20
N LEU A 1127 -11.58 -2.14 -26.19
CA LEU A 1127 -12.36 -2.38 -27.42
C LEU A 1127 -12.83 -1.08 -28.10
N VAL A 1128 -12.98 0.01 -27.34
CA VAL A 1128 -13.43 1.31 -27.82
C VAL A 1128 -12.26 2.29 -27.96
N SER A 1129 -11.43 2.41 -26.92
CA SER A 1129 -10.32 3.38 -26.89
C SER A 1129 -9.20 3.09 -27.89
N MET A 1130 -9.08 1.85 -28.38
CA MET A 1130 -8.12 1.48 -29.42
C MET A 1130 -8.65 1.63 -30.86
N LEU A 1131 -9.94 1.95 -31.05
CA LEU A 1131 -10.52 2.14 -32.38
C LEU A 1131 -9.90 3.36 -33.06
N LYS A 1132 -9.43 3.16 -34.29
CA LYS A 1132 -8.92 4.21 -35.15
C LYS A 1132 -9.64 4.15 -36.48
N ASP A 1133 -9.66 5.28 -37.17
CA ASP A 1133 -10.30 5.40 -38.48
C ASP A 1133 -9.85 4.28 -39.42
N GLY A 1134 -10.82 3.55 -39.99
CA GLY A 1134 -10.61 2.39 -40.85
C GLY A 1134 -10.39 1.04 -40.14
N TYR A 1135 -10.42 0.98 -38.80
CA TYR A 1135 -10.34 -0.29 -38.07
C TYR A 1135 -11.67 -1.04 -38.11
N LYS A 1136 -11.63 -2.37 -38.20
CA LYS A 1136 -12.83 -3.21 -38.17
C LYS A 1136 -13.01 -3.92 -36.84
N ILE A 1137 -14.25 -4.07 -36.41
CA ILE A 1137 -14.64 -4.89 -35.27
C ILE A 1137 -15.36 -6.14 -35.79
N GLN A 1138 -14.90 -7.30 -35.34
CA GLN A 1138 -15.52 -8.59 -35.67
C GLN A 1138 -15.68 -9.43 -34.40
N VAL A 1139 -16.82 -10.11 -34.27
CA VAL A 1139 -17.03 -11.12 -33.24
C VAL A 1139 -16.81 -12.50 -33.85
N VAL A 1140 -16.02 -13.34 -33.18
CA VAL A 1140 -15.67 -14.68 -33.67
C VAL A 1140 -15.65 -15.69 -32.54
N LEU A 1141 -15.93 -16.95 -32.86
CA LEU A 1141 -15.66 -18.07 -31.99
C LEU A 1141 -14.14 -18.36 -31.98
N GLN A 1142 -13.60 -18.64 -30.81
CA GLN A 1142 -12.21 -19.05 -30.64
C GLN A 1142 -11.97 -20.36 -31.40
N ASN A 1143 -10.82 -20.46 -32.09
CA ASN A 1143 -10.38 -21.67 -32.75
C ASN A 1143 -8.92 -22.00 -32.36
N PRO A 1144 -8.65 -23.15 -31.70
CA PRO A 1144 -9.63 -24.13 -31.24
C PRO A 1144 -10.47 -23.61 -30.06
N PRO A 1145 -11.75 -24.03 -29.93
CA PRO A 1145 -12.59 -23.66 -28.79
C PRO A 1145 -12.07 -24.32 -27.50
N PHE A 1146 -12.14 -23.58 -26.41
CA PHE A 1146 -11.89 -24.04 -25.05
C PHE A 1146 -13.01 -24.96 -24.56
N LEU A 1147 -14.28 -24.57 -24.75
CA LEU A 1147 -15.45 -25.43 -24.54
C LEU A 1147 -15.95 -25.97 -25.88
N LYS A 1148 -15.79 -27.28 -26.09
CA LYS A 1148 -16.40 -27.97 -27.23
C LYS A 1148 -17.92 -28.00 -27.04
N GLY A 1149 -18.67 -27.63 -28.08
CA GLY A 1149 -20.13 -27.56 -28.05
C GLY A 1149 -20.76 -26.18 -27.88
N VAL A 1150 -19.96 -25.10 -27.80
CA VAL A 1150 -20.46 -23.72 -27.87
C VAL A 1150 -20.64 -23.30 -29.32
N GLU A 1151 -21.85 -22.85 -29.66
CA GLU A 1151 -22.21 -22.37 -31.00
C GLU A 1151 -22.58 -20.87 -30.96
N LEU A 1152 -21.85 -20.07 -31.74
CA LEU A 1152 -22.18 -18.66 -32.01
C LEU A 1152 -23.10 -18.58 -33.24
N LYS A 1153 -24.41 -18.46 -33.01
CA LYS A 1153 -25.43 -18.47 -34.08
C LYS A 1153 -25.60 -17.12 -34.78
N LYS A 1154 -25.64 -16.04 -34.00
CA LYS A 1154 -25.76 -14.67 -34.52
C LYS A 1154 -24.86 -13.75 -33.73
N CYS A 1155 -24.36 -12.72 -34.39
CA CYS A 1155 -23.66 -11.62 -33.74
C CYS A 1155 -24.03 -10.31 -34.41
N GLY A 1156 -24.04 -9.25 -33.61
CA GLY A 1156 -24.30 -7.90 -34.05
C GLY A 1156 -23.46 -6.93 -33.24
N ILE A 1157 -23.00 -5.87 -33.89
CA ILE A 1157 -22.20 -4.79 -33.30
C ILE A 1157 -22.90 -3.47 -33.61
N TYR A 1158 -22.99 -2.60 -32.60
CA TYR A 1158 -23.47 -1.23 -32.73
C TYR A 1158 -22.49 -0.26 -32.07
N LEU A 1159 -22.16 0.83 -32.77
CA LEU A 1159 -21.29 1.90 -32.28
C LEU A 1159 -22.16 3.00 -31.67
N VAL A 1160 -21.88 3.39 -30.43
CA VAL A 1160 -22.62 4.44 -29.72
C VAL A 1160 -21.81 5.73 -29.77
N PHE A 1161 -22.34 6.76 -30.40
CA PHE A 1161 -21.73 8.09 -30.45
C PHE A 1161 -22.37 9.06 -29.46
N GLU A 1162 -21.70 10.18 -29.23
CA GLU A 1162 -22.18 11.29 -28.40
C GLU A 1162 -23.57 11.76 -28.84
N ASN A 1163 -24.51 11.89 -27.89
CA ASN A 1163 -25.93 12.17 -28.07
C ASN A 1163 -26.80 11.00 -28.59
N ASP A 1164 -26.25 9.83 -28.93
CA ASP A 1164 -27.07 8.68 -29.38
C ASP A 1164 -27.87 8.02 -28.24
N ASP A 1165 -27.50 8.28 -26.98
CA ASP A 1165 -28.13 7.67 -25.81
C ASP A 1165 -28.26 8.63 -24.60
N ASP A 1166 -28.07 9.92 -24.85
CA ASP A 1166 -28.00 10.98 -23.82
C ASP A 1166 -29.31 11.78 -23.68
N TYR A 1167 -30.32 11.55 -24.51
CA TYR A 1167 -31.63 12.21 -24.39
C TYR A 1167 -32.42 11.64 -23.21
N ASP A 1168 -32.83 12.47 -22.26
CA ASP A 1168 -33.57 12.06 -21.05
C ASP A 1168 -35.06 12.46 -21.07
N GLY A 1169 -35.57 13.00 -22.20
CA GLY A 1169 -36.99 13.33 -22.39
C GLY A 1169 -37.85 12.12 -22.81
N ASP A 1170 -39.17 12.33 -22.89
CA ASP A 1170 -40.13 11.36 -23.42
C ASP A 1170 -39.93 11.17 -24.94
N GLU A 1171 -39.70 9.94 -25.37
CA GLU A 1171 -39.38 9.55 -26.75
C GLU A 1171 -40.52 8.75 -27.42
N GLU A 1172 -41.67 8.57 -26.74
CA GLU A 1172 -42.80 7.81 -27.29
C GLU A 1172 -43.43 8.47 -28.53
N SER A 1173 -43.28 9.79 -28.67
CA SER A 1173 -43.77 10.59 -29.81
C SER A 1173 -42.75 10.83 -30.93
N LEU A 1174 -41.50 10.35 -30.77
CA LEU A 1174 -40.43 10.54 -31.76
C LEU A 1174 -40.42 9.41 -32.80
N ASP A 1175 -40.07 9.75 -34.05
CA ASP A 1175 -39.81 8.77 -35.10
C ASP A 1175 -38.69 7.80 -34.68
N GLU A 1176 -38.75 6.53 -35.10
CA GLU A 1176 -37.78 5.49 -34.72
C GLU A 1176 -36.33 5.91 -34.98
N ASN A 1177 -36.05 6.72 -36.00
CA ASN A 1177 -34.71 7.20 -36.30
C ASN A 1177 -34.17 8.23 -35.29
N GLN A 1178 -35.05 8.93 -34.57
CA GLN A 1178 -34.74 9.96 -33.59
C GLN A 1178 -34.64 9.42 -32.14
N GLN A 1179 -35.07 8.18 -31.92
CA GLN A 1179 -34.99 7.53 -30.61
C GLN A 1179 -33.55 7.15 -30.22
N SER A 1180 -33.27 7.24 -28.92
CA SER A 1180 -32.05 6.77 -28.28
C SER A 1180 -31.85 5.26 -28.48
N VAL A 1181 -30.60 4.80 -28.44
CA VAL A 1181 -30.28 3.37 -28.61
C VAL A 1181 -30.97 2.51 -27.54
N SER A 1182 -31.04 3.01 -26.30
CA SER A 1182 -31.72 2.30 -25.21
C SER A 1182 -33.24 2.26 -25.38
N ALA A 1183 -33.86 3.29 -25.95
CA ALA A 1183 -35.29 3.26 -26.31
C ALA A 1183 -35.58 2.28 -27.44
N LYS A 1184 -34.73 2.25 -28.48
CA LYS A 1184 -34.81 1.27 -29.58
C LYS A 1184 -34.69 -0.16 -29.08
N LEU A 1185 -33.78 -0.41 -28.12
CA LEU A 1185 -33.64 -1.71 -27.48
C LEU A 1185 -34.87 -2.07 -26.64
N ALA A 1186 -35.40 -1.12 -25.86
CA ALA A 1186 -36.63 -1.34 -25.07
C ALA A 1186 -37.81 -1.71 -25.98
N LYS A 1187 -38.01 -0.96 -27.07
CA LYS A 1187 -39.04 -1.23 -28.08
C LYS A 1187 -38.84 -2.58 -28.74
N PHE A 1188 -37.60 -2.93 -29.12
CA PHE A 1188 -37.29 -4.24 -29.70
C PHE A 1188 -37.62 -5.39 -28.75
N PHE A 1189 -37.23 -5.30 -27.47
CA PHE A 1189 -37.55 -6.34 -26.50
C PHE A 1189 -39.06 -6.43 -26.23
N GLY A 1190 -39.78 -5.30 -26.22
CA GLY A 1190 -41.23 -5.26 -26.09
C GLY A 1190 -41.99 -5.78 -27.32
N SER A 1191 -41.45 -5.63 -28.54
CA SER A 1191 -42.11 -6.05 -29.79
C SER A 1191 -41.89 -7.52 -30.17
N LEU A 1192 -41.12 -8.28 -29.38
CA LEU A 1192 -40.87 -9.70 -29.64
C LEU A 1192 -42.09 -10.59 -29.42
N GLU A 1193 -43.21 -10.03 -28.96
CA GLU A 1193 -44.49 -10.72 -28.71
C GLU A 1193 -45.11 -11.40 -29.94
N ASP A 1194 -44.80 -10.97 -31.17
CA ASP A 1194 -45.50 -11.43 -32.38
C ASP A 1194 -44.96 -12.74 -33.00
N GLY A 1195 -44.26 -13.57 -32.23
CA GLY A 1195 -43.59 -14.75 -32.79
C GLY A 1195 -43.54 -15.95 -31.85
N HIS A 1196 -44.70 -16.36 -31.31
CA HIS A 1196 -44.91 -17.70 -30.79
C HIS A 1196 -45.78 -18.53 -31.72
#